data_AF-Q026T2-F1
#
_entry.id   AF-Q026T2-F1
#
_cell.length_a   1.000
_cell.length_b   1.000
_cell.length_c   1.000
_cell.angle_alpha   90.00
_cell.angle_beta   90.00
_cell.angle_gamma   90.00
#
_symmetry.space_group_name_H-M   'P 1'
#
loop_
_entity.id
_entity.type
_entity.pdbx_description
1 polymer ?
#
loop_
_entity_poly.entity_id
_entity_poly.type
_entity_poly.pdbx_seq_one_letter_code
_entity_poly.pdbx_strand_id
1 'polypeptide(L)'
;MNRAAALLLILLALAAMPAGAAATYVQVVEFPYYLYPRQLWERELVWLKNIGVQTVEFSIPWNYHQTAPGEFDFTGATSPRRDLTGFVRLLRKLGLRAWVRPLPPVPGLATPRLDSAQQRAWLKQLEQLLATQTATHGGPIEFVEGRVLAIDAASPPSPVVTISANDPNALARSRDAIATARGALVWTDVEDGLFPAGWAANPATLLRKGAVGLSGDEHPATAALRRDAALLRTWGRLLGNLHRVAMPRPAAGKLPEGVTAVELVSPAASAVSITNASAKPFRDELRVTEPGTRRTLVIPGVSVGAGESLWLPLTVSIGPDGLCSDCTKFAAPEHIVYATAELLAIEFENGILAMEFAAPSAGEVILQLARRPVGPYLAAGKPTEFDWDEAHMRARLRVPASQQPGSRVRIGIAIEAPDTSAFFNDLHRLVLGRKNTVSTMYSSAEVAARSRLRLPEGFTATPTVKSPNEIDYEVSAPADALHGDFAELALEADGVPLGRARTQLFRPASIRLLSGIQFHFGAQTEITPEPPVAVVDPKAGGNLEISIRNNSTQIQTYHLEPSGEGLEFLPPKTDVSIGPTDERRVELRVFAREGLAGLRDWNLKIGNGATLSMPMHLVLLPRGQTVCWTADLDGDGAPEWILESAKVRAVFSAQDGGRWMDFTWKDTNTNFLPETGVFAQAGPVEVRQNGDALEFTGKGWKRTVTLKGNALTVEQSTPLPQQVLTPEKRGSTSLTVDRPTASRAVYTLE
;
A
#
# COMPACT_ATOMS: atom_id res chain seq x y z
N MET A 1 -16.31 63.88 21.96
CA MET A 1 -16.72 62.91 20.90
C MET A 1 -15.46 62.23 20.37
N ASN A 2 -14.63 61.64 21.23
CA ASN A 2 -14.72 60.36 21.94
C ASN A 2 -14.18 59.19 21.10
N ARG A 3 -12.87 59.00 21.24
CA ARG A 3 -12.02 57.87 20.83
C ARG A 3 -12.55 56.48 21.27
N ALA A 4 -13.65 56.43 22.02
CA ALA A 4 -14.35 55.21 22.39
C ALA A 4 -15.17 54.59 21.23
N ALA A 5 -15.64 55.38 20.26
CA ALA A 5 -16.46 54.85 19.15
C ALA A 5 -15.62 54.13 18.08
N ALA A 6 -14.35 54.52 17.88
CA ALA A 6 -13.45 53.86 16.94
C ALA A 6 -12.89 52.53 17.47
N LEU A 7 -12.75 52.38 18.81
CA LEU A 7 -12.39 51.08 19.41
C LEU A 7 -13.55 50.08 19.39
N LEU A 8 -14.81 50.55 19.45
CA LEU A 8 -15.97 49.65 19.43
C LEU A 8 -16.21 49.00 18.06
N LEU A 9 -15.84 49.68 16.97
CA LEU A 9 -15.95 49.14 15.60
C LEU A 9 -14.83 48.16 15.22
N ILE A 10 -13.69 48.19 15.93
CA ILE A 10 -12.61 47.19 15.77
C ILE A 10 -12.87 45.95 16.66
N LEU A 11 -13.65 46.09 17.74
CA LEU A 11 -14.06 44.97 18.60
C LEU A 11 -15.31 44.20 18.09
N LEU A 12 -16.08 44.76 17.15
CA LEU A 12 -17.25 44.11 16.54
C LEU A 12 -16.99 43.48 15.16
N ALA A 13 -15.77 43.58 14.62
CA ALA A 13 -15.34 42.85 13.42
C ALA A 13 -14.65 41.50 13.73
N LEU A 14 -14.80 40.98 14.96
CA LEU A 14 -14.31 39.67 15.39
C LEU A 14 -15.40 38.59 15.45
N ALA A 15 -16.61 38.89 14.96
CA ALA A 15 -17.74 37.96 14.98
C ALA A 15 -18.19 37.63 13.55
N ALA A 16 -17.46 36.70 12.94
CA ALA A 16 -17.91 35.65 12.00
C ALA A 16 -16.68 35.19 11.20
N MET A 17 -15.70 34.61 11.90
CA MET A 17 -14.92 33.57 11.22
C MET A 17 -15.91 32.47 10.83
N PRO A 18 -15.83 31.89 9.61
CA PRO A 18 -16.57 30.67 9.35
C PRO A 18 -16.23 29.71 10.49
N ALA A 19 -17.24 29.05 11.07
CA ALA A 19 -17.06 28.07 12.13
C ALA A 19 -15.81 27.25 11.82
N GLY A 20 -14.75 27.45 12.62
CA GLY A 20 -13.44 26.91 12.29
C GLY A 20 -13.59 25.41 12.09
N ALA A 21 -13.24 24.92 10.90
CA ALA A 21 -13.22 23.49 10.62
C ALA A 21 -12.46 22.82 11.77
N ALA A 22 -13.14 21.95 12.52
CA ALA A 22 -12.55 21.25 13.65
C ALA A 22 -11.22 20.66 13.19
N ALA A 23 -10.12 20.99 13.88
CA ALA A 23 -8.79 20.57 13.49
C ALA A 23 -8.77 19.04 13.35
N THR A 24 -8.64 18.58 12.10
CA THR A 24 -8.83 17.16 11.76
C THR A 24 -7.58 16.40 12.19
N TYR A 25 -7.77 15.29 12.90
CA TYR A 25 -6.70 14.34 13.14
C TYR A 25 -6.34 13.65 11.82
N VAL A 26 -5.05 13.56 11.49
CA VAL A 26 -4.62 12.97 10.21
C VAL A 26 -3.67 11.81 10.44
N GLN A 27 -4.00 10.64 9.91
CA GLN A 27 -3.07 9.55 9.72
C GLN A 27 -2.41 9.66 8.34
N VAL A 28 -1.10 9.45 8.32
CA VAL A 28 -0.27 9.60 7.14
C VAL A 28 0.73 8.45 7.07
N VAL A 29 1.03 7.99 5.86
CA VAL A 29 2.12 7.04 5.60
C VAL A 29 3.24 7.74 4.84
N GLU A 30 4.47 7.63 5.33
CA GLU A 30 5.67 8.07 4.61
C GLU A 30 5.80 7.23 3.33
N PHE A 31 5.76 7.88 2.17
CA PHE A 31 5.95 7.28 0.86
C PHE A 31 7.10 7.99 0.13
N PRO A 32 8.36 7.71 0.48
CA PRO A 32 9.50 8.35 -0.18
C PRO A 32 9.70 7.75 -1.58
N TYR A 33 8.95 8.25 -2.57
CA TYR A 33 8.91 7.76 -3.96
C TYR A 33 10.29 7.55 -4.59
N TYR A 34 11.29 8.34 -4.20
CA TYR A 34 12.68 8.25 -4.66
C TYR A 34 13.41 6.98 -4.16
N LEU A 35 12.91 6.31 -3.11
CA LEU A 35 13.42 5.03 -2.63
C LEU A 35 12.70 3.82 -3.24
N TYR A 36 11.60 4.03 -3.98
CA TYR A 36 10.82 2.93 -4.56
C TYR A 36 10.97 2.92 -6.07
N PRO A 37 11.26 1.77 -6.67
CA PRO A 37 11.19 1.60 -8.11
C PRO A 37 9.83 2.09 -8.64
N ARG A 38 9.86 2.90 -9.70
CA ARG A 38 8.67 3.61 -10.22
C ARG A 38 7.52 2.66 -10.56
N GLN A 39 7.85 1.45 -11.03
CA GLN A 39 6.89 0.41 -11.41
C GLN A 39 6.06 -0.12 -10.23
N LEU A 40 6.53 0.05 -8.99
CA LEU A 40 5.83 -0.41 -7.79
C LEU A 40 4.85 0.63 -7.21
N TRP A 41 4.99 1.91 -7.57
CA TRP A 41 4.19 2.99 -6.97
C TRP A 41 2.68 2.77 -7.07
N GLU A 42 2.17 2.35 -8.24
CA GLU A 42 0.73 2.10 -8.42
C GLU A 42 0.24 1.00 -7.48
N ARG A 43 0.98 -0.11 -7.38
CA ARG A 43 0.62 -1.26 -6.54
C ARG A 43 0.52 -0.84 -5.07
N GLU A 44 1.56 -0.18 -4.55
CA GLU A 44 1.60 0.17 -3.13
C GLU A 44 0.62 1.27 -2.75
N LEU A 45 0.46 2.31 -3.57
CA LEU A 45 -0.49 3.37 -3.27
C LEU A 45 -1.94 2.87 -3.35
N VAL A 46 -2.25 1.96 -4.27
CA VAL A 46 -3.56 1.26 -4.30
C VAL A 46 -3.75 0.43 -3.03
N TRP A 47 -2.73 -0.30 -2.58
CA TRP A 47 -2.78 -1.06 -1.33
C TRP A 47 -3.06 -0.15 -0.12
N LEU A 48 -2.32 0.95 0.02
CA LEU A 48 -2.51 1.95 1.08
C LEU A 48 -3.95 2.49 1.10
N LYS A 49 -4.48 2.90 -0.06
CA LYS A 49 -5.88 3.34 -0.20
C LYS A 49 -6.86 2.25 0.25
N ASN A 50 -6.61 1.00 -0.16
CA ASN A 50 -7.49 -0.13 0.13
C ASN A 50 -7.56 -0.43 1.62
N ILE A 51 -6.44 -0.40 2.33
CA ILE A 51 -6.40 -0.62 3.79
C ILE A 51 -7.01 0.55 4.59
N GLY A 52 -7.16 1.72 3.97
CA GLY A 52 -7.89 2.87 4.54
C GLY A 52 -7.05 4.12 4.74
N VAL A 53 -5.79 4.11 4.29
CA VAL A 53 -4.94 5.30 4.31
C VAL A 53 -5.48 6.28 3.27
N GLN A 54 -5.62 7.54 3.68
CA GLN A 54 -6.15 8.62 2.84
C GLN A 54 -5.10 9.67 2.50
N THR A 55 -3.97 9.66 3.21
CA THR A 55 -2.92 10.67 3.09
C THR A 55 -1.55 10.01 3.09
N VAL A 56 -0.68 10.43 2.18
CA VAL A 56 0.74 10.06 2.17
C VAL A 56 1.60 11.28 2.43
N GLU A 57 2.76 11.08 3.04
CA GLU A 57 3.78 12.11 3.25
C GLU A 57 5.03 11.77 2.46
N PHE A 58 5.68 12.77 1.87
CA PHE A 58 6.95 12.57 1.20
C PHE A 58 7.83 13.81 1.25
N SER A 59 9.13 13.57 1.37
CA SER A 59 10.15 14.57 1.12
C SER A 59 10.46 14.73 -0.35
N ILE A 60 10.93 15.93 -0.74
CA ILE A 60 11.45 16.18 -2.08
C ILE A 60 12.96 16.46 -1.97
N PRO A 61 13.83 15.49 -2.28
CA PRO A 61 15.27 15.66 -2.17
C PRO A 61 15.83 16.59 -3.25
N TRP A 62 16.07 17.86 -2.88
CA TRP A 62 16.59 18.88 -3.78
C TRP A 62 17.80 18.42 -4.60
N ASN A 63 18.82 17.88 -3.92
CA ASN A 63 20.07 17.46 -4.56
C ASN A 63 19.85 16.29 -5.53
N TYR A 64 18.89 15.40 -5.25
CA TYR A 64 18.54 14.30 -6.15
C TYR A 64 17.86 14.77 -7.42
N HIS A 65 17.01 15.80 -7.32
CA HIS A 65 16.33 16.38 -8.47
C HIS A 65 17.21 17.36 -9.26
N GLN A 66 18.21 17.98 -8.64
CA GLN A 66 19.14 18.87 -9.32
C GLN A 66 20.27 18.08 -10.01
N THR A 67 20.11 17.78 -11.29
CA THR A 67 21.07 16.98 -12.07
C THR A 67 22.35 17.75 -12.42
N ALA A 68 22.24 19.06 -12.54
CA ALA A 68 23.35 20.01 -12.68
C ALA A 68 22.96 21.36 -12.06
N PRO A 69 23.91 22.27 -11.76
CA PRO A 69 23.58 23.57 -11.17
C PRO A 69 22.51 24.34 -11.97
N GLY A 70 21.31 24.47 -11.40
CA GLY A 70 20.17 25.14 -12.02
C GLY A 70 19.28 24.26 -12.92
N GLU A 71 19.70 23.03 -13.21
CA GLU A 71 18.93 22.05 -14.00
C GLU A 71 18.23 21.06 -13.08
N PHE A 72 16.93 20.85 -13.29
CA PHE A 72 16.11 19.98 -12.46
C PHE A 72 15.36 18.96 -13.30
N ASP A 73 15.33 17.72 -12.85
CA ASP A 73 14.49 16.67 -13.41
C ASP A 73 13.37 16.30 -12.44
N PHE A 74 12.13 16.59 -12.83
CA PHE A 74 10.89 16.21 -12.13
C PHE A 74 10.01 15.27 -12.95
N THR A 75 10.52 14.85 -14.11
CA THR A 75 9.80 14.05 -15.12
C THR A 75 10.28 12.62 -15.16
N GLY A 76 11.42 12.35 -14.52
CA GLY A 76 12.09 11.06 -14.54
C GLY A 76 12.88 10.80 -15.83
N ALA A 77 13.24 11.86 -16.57
CA ALA A 77 13.98 11.74 -17.82
C ALA A 77 15.38 11.16 -17.63
N THR A 78 15.99 11.39 -16.47
CA THR A 78 17.33 10.91 -16.12
C THR A 78 17.32 9.72 -15.16
N SER A 79 16.22 9.50 -14.44
CA SER A 79 15.98 8.33 -13.60
C SER A 79 14.47 8.20 -13.38
N PRO A 80 13.86 7.01 -13.56
CA PRO A 80 12.42 6.84 -13.33
C PRO A 80 11.97 7.30 -11.93
N ARG A 81 12.81 7.17 -10.91
CA ARG A 81 12.50 7.56 -9.53
C ARG A 81 12.52 9.08 -9.29
N ARG A 82 12.90 9.89 -10.30
CA ARG A 82 12.81 11.37 -10.29
C ARG A 82 11.46 11.90 -10.81
N ASP A 83 10.55 11.04 -11.25
CA ASP A 83 9.23 11.44 -11.82
C ASP A 83 8.23 11.92 -10.75
N LEU A 84 8.55 13.03 -10.09
CA LEU A 84 7.67 13.69 -9.11
C LEU A 84 6.34 14.10 -9.74
N THR A 85 6.36 14.54 -11.01
CA THR A 85 5.15 14.92 -11.74
C THR A 85 4.20 13.74 -11.91
N GLY A 86 4.73 12.59 -12.33
CA GLY A 86 3.98 11.34 -12.45
C GLY A 86 3.48 10.83 -11.11
N PHE A 87 4.30 10.95 -10.06
CA PHE A 87 3.91 10.59 -8.70
C PHE A 87 2.71 11.41 -8.20
N VAL A 88 2.77 12.75 -8.28
CA VAL A 88 1.65 13.63 -7.89
C VAL A 88 0.39 13.36 -8.71
N ARG A 89 0.53 13.09 -10.02
CA ARG A 89 -0.60 12.70 -10.88
C ARG A 89 -1.24 11.38 -10.42
N LEU A 90 -0.44 10.41 -10.01
CA LEU A 90 -0.92 9.12 -9.50
C LEU A 90 -1.68 9.30 -8.18
N LEU A 91 -1.19 10.14 -7.26
CA LEU A 91 -1.91 10.46 -6.02
C LEU A 91 -3.28 11.09 -6.31
N ARG A 92 -3.33 12.07 -7.23
CA ARG A 92 -4.58 12.70 -7.66
C ARG A 92 -5.59 11.68 -8.17
N LYS A 93 -5.13 10.76 -9.02
CA LYS A 93 -5.95 9.72 -9.64
C LYS A 93 -6.51 8.72 -8.61
N LEU A 94 -5.74 8.43 -7.57
CA LEU A 94 -6.18 7.59 -6.46
C LEU A 94 -7.12 8.32 -5.49
N GLY A 95 -7.18 9.65 -5.54
CA GLY A 95 -7.85 10.47 -4.53
C GLY A 95 -7.10 10.48 -3.19
N LEU A 96 -5.80 10.18 -3.19
CA LEU A 96 -4.95 10.27 -2.01
C LEU A 96 -4.51 11.73 -1.80
N ARG A 97 -4.57 12.16 -0.55
CA ARG A 97 -4.07 13.48 -0.12
C ARG A 97 -2.56 13.40 0.14
N ALA A 98 -1.88 14.52 0.05
CA ALA A 98 -0.44 14.61 0.17
C ALA A 98 -0.01 15.65 1.21
N TRP A 99 0.94 15.24 2.05
CA TRP A 99 1.78 16.12 2.87
C TRP A 99 3.18 16.18 2.25
N VAL A 100 3.58 17.35 1.79
CA VAL A 100 4.89 17.59 1.21
C VAL A 100 5.88 18.13 2.25
N ARG A 101 7.08 17.53 2.31
CA ARG A 101 8.26 18.08 2.99
C ARG A 101 9.25 18.64 1.95
N PRO A 102 9.21 19.95 1.67
CA PRO A 102 9.91 20.53 0.52
C PRO A 102 11.39 20.84 0.77
N LEU A 103 11.87 20.74 2.02
CA LEU A 103 13.22 21.15 2.40
C LEU A 103 13.96 20.01 3.13
N PRO A 104 15.31 20.00 3.07
CA PRO A 104 16.13 19.07 3.84
C PRO A 104 16.02 19.31 5.35
N PRO A 105 16.42 18.32 6.19
CA PRO A 105 17.00 17.04 5.80
C PRO A 105 15.97 16.05 5.26
N VAL A 106 16.40 15.20 4.31
CA VAL A 106 15.58 14.08 3.83
C VAL A 106 16.00 12.81 4.57
N PRO A 107 15.08 12.11 5.25
CA PRO A 107 15.41 10.90 6.01
C PRO A 107 16.18 9.87 5.17
N GLY A 108 17.30 9.39 5.72
CA GLY A 108 18.13 8.34 5.12
C GLY A 108 19.02 8.78 3.94
N LEU A 109 18.85 9.97 3.38
CA LEU A 109 19.67 10.46 2.26
C LEU A 109 20.82 11.36 2.71
N ALA A 110 21.92 11.32 1.96
CA ALA A 110 23.01 12.28 2.10
C ALA A 110 22.56 13.65 1.58
N THR A 111 21.99 14.49 2.46
CA THR A 111 21.50 15.83 2.07
C THR A 111 22.41 16.95 2.59
N PRO A 112 23.11 17.68 1.70
CA PRO A 112 23.86 18.87 2.10
C PRO A 112 22.90 19.99 2.54
N ARG A 113 23.40 20.92 3.35
CA ARG A 113 22.66 22.13 3.72
C ARG A 113 22.59 23.07 2.53
N LEU A 114 21.38 23.52 2.19
CA LEU A 114 21.14 24.58 1.22
C LEU A 114 21.62 25.94 1.74
N ASP A 115 22.33 26.70 0.90
CA ASP A 115 22.48 28.13 1.12
C ASP A 115 21.19 28.89 0.77
N SER A 116 21.10 30.17 1.14
CA SER A 116 19.87 30.95 0.94
C SER A 116 19.52 31.19 -0.53
N ALA A 117 20.51 31.24 -1.43
CA ALA A 117 20.26 31.44 -2.87
C ALA A 117 19.75 30.16 -3.51
N GLN A 118 20.40 29.03 -3.23
CA GLN A 118 19.98 27.69 -3.65
C GLN A 118 18.58 27.37 -3.13
N GLN A 119 18.31 27.65 -1.85
CA GLN A 119 16.98 27.44 -1.26
C GLN A 119 15.92 28.25 -1.99
N ARG A 120 16.15 29.54 -2.28
CA ARG A 120 15.19 30.36 -3.03
C ARG A 120 14.95 29.83 -4.46
N ALA A 121 16.03 29.44 -5.15
CA ALA A 121 15.92 28.88 -6.50
C ALA A 121 15.12 27.57 -6.49
N TRP A 122 15.38 26.70 -5.52
CA TRP A 122 14.67 25.44 -5.32
C TRP A 122 13.19 25.64 -5.03
N LEU A 123 12.85 26.48 -4.04
CA LEU A 123 11.47 26.74 -3.66
C LEU A 123 10.67 27.32 -4.83
N LYS A 124 11.28 28.20 -5.63
CA LYS A 124 10.64 28.74 -6.85
C LYS A 124 10.27 27.64 -7.86
N GLN A 125 11.13 26.64 -8.06
CA GLN A 125 10.84 25.51 -8.96
C GLN A 125 9.69 24.65 -8.41
N LEU A 126 9.70 24.37 -7.10
CA LEU A 126 8.61 23.63 -6.46
C LEU A 126 7.28 24.38 -6.50
N GLU A 127 7.27 25.69 -6.28
CA GLU A 127 6.07 26.52 -6.40
C GLU A 127 5.46 26.43 -7.80
N GLN A 128 6.29 26.53 -8.84
CA GLN A 128 5.83 26.40 -10.23
C GLN A 128 5.23 25.02 -10.51
N LEU A 129 5.82 23.96 -9.97
CA LEU A 129 5.34 22.58 -10.16
C LEU A 129 4.06 22.29 -9.37
N LEU A 130 3.98 22.74 -8.12
CA LEU A 130 2.99 22.28 -7.14
C LEU A 130 1.80 23.23 -6.96
N ALA A 131 1.88 24.50 -7.40
CA ALA A 131 0.82 25.49 -7.17
C ALA A 131 -0.57 25.07 -7.68
N THR A 132 -0.64 24.34 -8.80
CA THR A 132 -1.89 23.84 -9.38
C THR A 132 -2.31 22.47 -8.87
N GLN A 133 -1.51 21.88 -7.97
CA GLN A 133 -1.71 20.54 -7.42
C GLN A 133 -2.23 20.58 -5.98
N THR A 134 -2.61 21.75 -5.48
CA THR A 134 -3.19 21.90 -4.14
C THR A 134 -4.65 21.44 -4.09
N ALA A 135 -5.13 21.10 -2.88
CA ALA A 135 -6.51 20.69 -2.65
C ALA A 135 -7.54 21.72 -3.15
N THR A 136 -7.23 23.02 -3.07
CA THR A 136 -8.09 24.10 -3.57
C THR A 136 -8.21 24.15 -5.10
N HIS A 137 -7.26 23.55 -5.81
CA HIS A 137 -7.30 23.33 -7.27
C HIS A 137 -7.76 21.91 -7.65
N GLY A 138 -8.31 21.15 -6.69
CA GLY A 138 -8.70 19.75 -6.86
C GLY A 138 -7.50 18.81 -7.07
N GLY A 139 -6.30 19.21 -6.66
CA GLY A 139 -5.11 18.37 -6.63
C GLY A 139 -4.90 17.70 -5.26
N PRO A 140 -3.89 16.82 -5.13
CA PRO A 140 -3.71 16.01 -3.94
C PRO A 140 -3.03 16.75 -2.76
N ILE A 141 -2.33 17.86 -2.99
CA ILE A 141 -1.50 18.51 -1.97
C ILE A 141 -2.38 19.25 -0.96
N GLU A 142 -2.48 18.67 0.23
CA GLU A 142 -3.27 19.22 1.34
C GLU A 142 -2.37 19.97 2.32
N PHE A 143 -1.18 19.42 2.60
CA PHE A 143 -0.26 19.97 3.59
C PHE A 143 1.13 20.25 3.02
N VAL A 144 1.74 21.35 3.45
CA VAL A 144 3.15 21.68 3.22
C VAL A 144 3.82 21.99 4.54
N GLU A 145 4.92 21.31 4.83
CA GLU A 145 5.68 21.54 6.06
C GLU A 145 6.34 22.92 6.07
N GLY A 146 6.26 23.62 7.20
CA GLY A 146 7.00 24.86 7.46
C GLY A 146 6.50 26.13 6.78
N ARG A 147 5.39 26.10 5.99
CA ARG A 147 4.86 27.27 5.23
C ARG A 147 5.92 27.95 4.34
N VAL A 148 6.85 27.16 3.81
CA VAL A 148 8.00 27.68 3.05
C VAL A 148 7.71 27.90 1.57
N LEU A 149 6.65 27.29 1.03
CA LEU A 149 6.20 27.48 -0.34
C LEU A 149 5.07 28.53 -0.37
N ALA A 150 5.13 29.45 -1.32
CA ALA A 150 4.06 30.41 -1.60
C ALA A 150 2.93 29.76 -2.43
N ILE A 151 2.37 28.65 -1.92
CA ILE A 151 1.21 27.95 -2.50
C ILE A 151 0.09 27.80 -1.47
N ASP A 152 -1.14 27.65 -1.95
CA ASP A 152 -2.34 27.53 -1.12
C ASP A 152 -2.49 26.11 -0.55
N ALA A 153 -1.69 25.79 0.47
CA ALA A 153 -1.73 24.54 1.21
C ALA A 153 -1.59 24.79 2.71
N ALA A 154 -2.29 23.98 3.52
CA ALA A 154 -2.27 24.14 4.97
C ALA A 154 -0.94 23.65 5.58
N SER A 155 -0.68 24.05 6.82
CA SER A 155 0.36 23.38 7.62
C SER A 155 -0.17 22.06 8.17
N PRO A 156 0.68 21.02 8.30
CA PRO A 156 0.26 19.77 8.89
C PRO A 156 -0.22 19.97 10.34
N PRO A 157 -1.20 19.18 10.82
CA PRO A 157 -1.66 19.23 12.20
C PRO A 157 -0.54 18.93 13.21
N SER A 158 -0.59 19.57 14.38
CA SER A 158 0.39 19.42 15.46
C SER A 158 -0.31 19.03 16.78
N PRO A 159 0.30 18.20 17.64
CA PRO A 159 1.64 17.58 17.50
C PRO A 159 1.68 16.46 16.45
N VAL A 160 2.88 16.20 15.92
CA VAL A 160 3.14 15.08 15.00
C VAL A 160 3.78 13.95 15.80
N VAL A 161 3.20 12.75 15.71
CA VAL A 161 3.76 11.52 16.28
C VAL A 161 4.23 10.63 15.14
N THR A 162 5.52 10.30 15.12
CA THR A 162 6.09 9.38 14.12
C THR A 162 6.32 8.01 14.73
N ILE A 163 5.85 6.96 14.05
CA ILE A 163 5.93 5.57 14.49
C ILE A 163 6.37 4.70 13.30
N SER A 164 7.40 3.89 13.51
CA SER A 164 7.80 2.86 12.56
C SER A 164 6.78 1.72 12.58
N ALA A 165 6.33 1.25 11.41
CA ALA A 165 5.48 0.07 11.32
C ALA A 165 6.18 -1.20 11.88
N ASN A 166 7.52 -1.21 11.89
CA ASN A 166 8.33 -2.29 12.44
C ASN A 166 8.54 -2.20 13.96
N ASP A 167 8.03 -1.16 14.64
CA ASP A 167 8.09 -1.08 16.11
C ASP A 167 7.20 -2.18 16.73
N PRO A 168 7.72 -3.07 17.58
CA PRO A 168 6.91 -4.12 18.22
C PRO A 168 5.77 -3.54 19.10
N ASN A 169 5.87 -2.28 19.52
CA ASN A 169 4.84 -1.56 20.27
C ASN A 169 4.03 -0.60 19.39
N ALA A 170 4.12 -0.70 18.06
CA ALA A 170 3.48 0.22 17.12
C ALA A 170 1.98 0.41 17.40
N LEU A 171 1.24 -0.68 17.65
CA LEU A 171 -0.19 -0.62 17.96
C LEU A 171 -0.46 0.15 19.26
N ALA A 172 0.25 -0.14 20.34
CA ALA A 172 0.04 0.56 21.61
C ALA A 172 0.34 2.07 21.49
N ARG A 173 1.47 2.41 20.87
CA ARG A 173 1.93 3.80 20.71
C ARG A 173 1.01 4.62 19.78
N SER A 174 0.54 4.00 18.70
CA SER A 174 -0.37 4.66 17.76
C SER A 174 -1.74 4.89 18.39
N ARG A 175 -2.23 3.96 19.21
CA ARG A 175 -3.48 4.12 19.96
C ARG A 175 -3.42 5.22 21.00
N ASP A 176 -2.30 5.37 21.69
CA ASP A 176 -2.06 6.52 22.58
C ASP A 176 -2.10 7.85 21.81
N ALA A 177 -1.53 7.89 20.60
CA ALA A 177 -1.55 9.06 19.72
C ALA A 177 -2.98 9.38 19.23
N ILE A 178 -3.72 8.39 18.74
CA ILE A 178 -5.13 8.53 18.31
C ILE A 178 -5.98 9.00 19.49
N ALA A 179 -5.76 8.45 20.69
CA ALA A 179 -6.49 8.84 21.89
C ALA A 179 -6.20 10.27 22.36
N THR A 180 -5.24 11.00 21.77
CA THR A 180 -5.10 12.45 22.00
C THR A 180 -6.16 13.27 21.25
N ALA A 181 -6.84 12.67 20.27
CA ALA A 181 -7.90 13.28 19.47
C ALA A 181 -7.47 14.53 18.67
N ARG A 182 -6.17 14.79 18.53
CA ARG A 182 -5.59 15.95 17.83
C ARG A 182 -4.24 15.63 17.20
N GLY A 183 -3.83 16.43 16.22
CA GLY A 183 -2.50 16.31 15.61
C GLY A 183 -2.45 15.28 14.47
N ALA A 184 -1.26 14.76 14.21
CA ALA A 184 -1.02 13.81 13.12
C ALA A 184 -0.21 12.60 13.58
N LEU A 185 -0.51 11.45 12.97
CA LEU A 185 0.26 10.20 13.12
C LEU A 185 0.92 9.86 11.78
N VAL A 186 2.24 9.82 11.76
CA VAL A 186 3.04 9.47 10.59
C VAL A 186 3.62 8.06 10.78
N TRP A 187 3.25 7.15 9.88
CA TRP A 187 3.81 5.82 9.78
C TRP A 187 5.05 5.81 8.89
N THR A 188 6.18 5.35 9.41
CA THR A 188 7.42 5.13 8.64
C THR A 188 7.71 3.64 8.50
N ASP A 189 8.67 3.29 7.62
CA ASP A 189 9.11 1.91 7.39
C ASP A 189 7.93 0.97 7.03
N VAL A 190 6.98 1.49 6.26
CA VAL A 190 5.84 0.69 5.77
C VAL A 190 6.27 -0.22 4.62
N GLU A 191 7.02 0.32 3.66
CA GLU A 191 7.45 -0.39 2.46
C GLU A 191 8.99 -0.55 2.45
N ASP A 192 9.52 -1.65 1.92
CA ASP A 192 10.97 -1.86 1.69
C ASP A 192 11.52 -0.80 0.72
N GLY A 193 12.40 0.09 1.18
CA GLY A 193 12.99 1.16 0.36
C GLY A 193 14.39 0.82 -0.13
N LEU A 194 14.67 1.05 -1.42
CA LEU A 194 16.00 0.96 -2.01
C LEU A 194 16.60 2.36 -2.18
N PHE A 195 17.75 2.60 -1.56
CA PHE A 195 18.46 3.85 -1.81
C PHE A 195 18.97 3.89 -3.25
N PRO A 196 18.71 4.96 -4.02
CA PRO A 196 19.39 5.15 -5.30
C PRO A 196 20.91 5.08 -5.09
N ALA A 197 21.61 4.46 -6.01
CA ALA A 197 23.01 4.15 -5.87
C ALA A 197 23.85 5.43 -5.61
N GLY A 198 24.62 5.41 -4.52
CA GLY A 198 25.42 6.54 -4.04
C GLY A 198 24.68 7.60 -3.21
N TRP A 199 23.38 7.45 -2.94
CA TRP A 199 22.56 8.47 -2.25
C TRP A 199 22.31 8.23 -0.76
N ALA A 200 22.56 7.01 -0.27
CA ALA A 200 22.38 6.69 1.14
C ALA A 200 23.28 7.55 2.04
N ALA A 201 22.73 8.08 3.14
CA ALA A 201 23.49 8.84 4.13
C ALA A 201 24.64 8.01 4.75
N ASN A 202 24.40 6.71 4.94
CA ASN A 202 25.43 5.73 5.18
C ASN A 202 25.69 4.97 3.87
N PRO A 203 26.84 5.16 3.22
CA PRO A 203 27.16 4.49 1.95
C PRO A 203 27.23 2.96 2.04
N ALA A 204 27.22 2.36 3.23
CA ALA A 204 27.15 0.90 3.39
C ALA A 204 25.71 0.37 3.41
N THR A 205 24.70 1.23 3.60
CA THR A 205 23.29 0.87 3.53
C THR A 205 22.86 0.78 2.06
N LEU A 206 21.91 -0.12 1.76
CA LEU A 206 21.34 -0.32 0.43
C LEU A 206 19.82 -0.43 0.50
N LEU A 207 19.35 -1.27 1.41
CA LEU A 207 17.94 -1.53 1.68
C LEU A 207 17.53 -0.92 3.03
N ARG A 208 16.37 -0.28 3.08
CA ARG A 208 15.64 0.08 4.30
C ARG A 208 14.44 -0.84 4.43
N LYS A 209 14.46 -1.73 5.42
CA LYS A 209 13.38 -2.71 5.63
C LYS A 209 12.07 -2.05 6.03
N GLY A 210 10.99 -2.51 5.41
CA GLY A 210 9.62 -2.13 5.70
C GLY A 210 8.77 -3.30 6.20
N ALA A 211 7.53 -2.97 6.55
CA ALA A 211 6.50 -3.96 6.88
C ALA A 211 5.96 -4.68 5.63
N VAL A 212 6.17 -4.14 4.43
CA VAL A 212 5.80 -4.71 3.14
C VAL A 212 7.07 -4.82 2.27
N GLY A 213 7.33 -6.01 1.72
CA GLY A 213 8.49 -6.27 0.88
C GLY A 213 8.34 -5.72 -0.55
N LEU A 214 9.46 -5.62 -1.29
CA LEU A 214 9.45 -5.20 -2.70
C LEU A 214 8.60 -6.11 -3.62
N SER A 215 8.30 -7.34 -3.19
CA SER A 215 7.41 -8.25 -3.91
C SER A 215 5.91 -7.98 -3.65
N GLY A 216 5.60 -7.10 -2.69
CA GLY A 216 4.24 -6.78 -2.21
C GLY A 216 3.75 -7.71 -1.10
N ASP A 217 4.65 -8.52 -0.54
CA ASP A 217 4.35 -9.42 0.58
C ASP A 217 4.30 -8.67 1.91
N GLU A 218 3.24 -8.91 2.67
CA GLU A 218 3.03 -8.24 3.95
C GLU A 218 3.62 -9.04 5.11
N HIS A 219 4.51 -8.41 5.87
CA HIS A 219 5.00 -8.94 7.13
C HIS A 219 3.97 -8.72 8.25
N PRO A 220 4.03 -9.50 9.35
CA PRO A 220 3.18 -9.31 10.52
C PRO A 220 3.19 -7.88 11.10
N ALA A 221 4.27 -7.12 10.87
CA ALA A 221 4.42 -5.72 11.26
C ALA A 221 3.32 -4.79 10.68
N THR A 222 2.70 -5.15 9.54
CA THR A 222 1.61 -4.37 8.93
C THR A 222 0.33 -4.32 9.78
N ALA A 223 0.18 -5.22 10.75
CA ALA A 223 -1.05 -5.39 11.51
C ALA A 223 -1.51 -4.10 12.22
N ALA A 224 -0.58 -3.36 12.83
CA ALA A 224 -0.90 -2.12 13.53
C ALA A 224 -1.44 -1.04 12.56
N LEU A 225 -0.73 -0.81 11.45
CA LEU A 225 -1.15 0.13 10.40
C LEU A 225 -2.54 -0.22 9.84
N ARG A 226 -2.79 -1.49 9.53
CA ARG A 226 -4.08 -1.94 8.99
C ARG A 226 -5.23 -1.69 9.96
N ARG A 227 -5.03 -1.99 11.24
CA ARG A 227 -6.06 -1.80 12.27
C ARG A 227 -6.37 -0.32 12.47
N ASP A 228 -5.36 0.52 12.47
CA ASP A 228 -5.55 1.95 12.61
C ASP A 228 -6.16 2.58 11.37
N ALA A 229 -5.74 2.17 10.17
CA ALA A 229 -6.36 2.62 8.92
C ALA A 229 -7.84 2.22 8.83
N ALA A 230 -8.19 1.01 9.29
CA ALA A 230 -9.58 0.58 9.37
C ALA A 230 -10.39 1.40 10.39
N LEU A 231 -9.85 1.64 11.58
CA LEU A 231 -10.50 2.47 12.61
C LEU A 231 -10.72 3.91 12.12
N LEU A 232 -9.67 4.54 11.61
CA LEU A 232 -9.65 5.97 11.27
C LEU A 232 -10.46 6.28 10.02
N ARG A 233 -10.72 5.31 9.15
CA ARG A 233 -11.68 5.43 8.04
C ARG A 233 -13.04 5.93 8.51
N THR A 234 -13.49 5.48 9.68
CA THR A 234 -14.82 5.80 10.22
C THR A 234 -14.73 6.80 11.36
N TRP A 235 -13.82 6.59 12.31
CA TRP A 235 -13.66 7.45 13.49
C TRP A 235 -12.93 8.76 13.21
N GLY A 236 -12.08 8.81 12.17
CA GLY A 236 -11.18 9.94 11.90
C GLY A 236 -11.92 11.29 11.81
N ARG A 237 -13.10 11.31 11.18
CA ARG A 237 -13.93 12.53 11.03
C ARG A 237 -14.48 13.07 12.35
N LEU A 238 -14.62 12.23 13.38
CA LEU A 238 -15.15 12.61 14.68
C LEU A 238 -14.06 12.84 15.72
N LEU A 239 -12.81 12.44 15.46
CA LEU A 239 -11.72 12.56 16.43
C LEU A 239 -11.55 14.00 16.92
N GLY A 240 -11.61 15.00 16.04
CA GLY A 240 -11.45 16.41 16.44
C GLY A 240 -12.51 16.93 17.44
N ASN A 241 -13.62 16.21 17.63
CA ASN A 241 -14.68 16.53 18.59
C ASN A 241 -14.62 15.71 19.88
N LEU A 242 -13.73 14.70 19.95
CA LEU A 242 -13.54 13.88 21.13
C LEU A 242 -12.66 14.58 22.17
N HIS A 243 -13.07 14.51 23.43
CA HIS A 243 -12.32 15.09 24.55
C HIS A 243 -12.13 14.06 25.66
N ARG A 244 -10.95 14.03 26.26
CA ARG A 244 -10.64 13.11 27.37
C ARG A 244 -11.43 13.47 28.62
N VAL A 245 -11.95 12.47 29.32
CA VAL A 245 -12.58 12.61 30.64
C VAL A 245 -11.91 11.71 31.67
N ALA A 246 -12.12 12.04 32.95
CA ALA A 246 -11.65 11.19 34.04
C ALA A 246 -12.53 9.93 34.12
N MET A 247 -11.90 8.76 34.02
CA MET A 247 -12.60 7.49 34.18
C MET A 247 -12.96 7.23 35.66
N PRO A 248 -14.12 6.61 35.93
CA PRO A 248 -14.44 6.08 37.25
C PRO A 248 -13.38 5.05 37.70
N ARG A 249 -13.15 4.97 39.02
CA ARG A 249 -12.19 3.99 39.56
C ARG A 249 -12.66 2.56 39.28
N PRO A 250 -11.77 1.66 38.81
CA PRO A 250 -12.08 0.24 38.68
C PRO A 250 -12.55 -0.38 40.00
N ALA A 251 -13.27 -1.50 39.94
CA ALA A 251 -13.69 -2.24 41.14
C ALA A 251 -12.50 -2.60 42.06
N ALA A 252 -11.38 -3.03 41.47
CA ALA A 252 -10.13 -3.34 42.16
C ALA A 252 -9.30 -2.10 42.57
N GLY A 253 -9.82 -0.89 42.36
CA GLY A 253 -9.16 0.38 42.70
C GLY A 253 -8.20 0.93 41.64
N LYS A 254 -7.41 0.07 40.97
CA LYS A 254 -6.53 0.42 39.85
C LYS A 254 -6.54 -0.66 38.77
N LEU A 255 -6.23 -0.26 37.53
CA LEU A 255 -5.99 -1.22 36.46
C LEU A 255 -4.71 -2.04 36.75
N PRO A 256 -4.62 -3.28 36.26
CA PRO A 256 -3.40 -4.08 36.35
C PRO A 256 -2.20 -3.35 35.74
N GLU A 257 -0.99 -3.69 36.21
CA GLU A 257 0.24 -3.15 35.63
C GLU A 257 0.35 -3.49 34.14
N GLY A 258 0.68 -2.50 33.31
CA GLY A 258 0.72 -2.63 31.86
C GLY A 258 -0.63 -2.46 31.14
N VAL A 259 -1.75 -2.31 31.87
CA VAL A 259 -3.06 -2.00 31.28
C VAL A 259 -3.39 -0.52 31.47
N THR A 260 -3.62 0.19 30.37
CA THR A 260 -4.04 1.59 30.36
C THR A 260 -5.39 1.74 29.66
N ALA A 261 -6.19 2.70 30.11
CA ALA A 261 -7.45 3.05 29.46
C ALA A 261 -7.65 4.56 29.46
N VAL A 262 -8.18 5.09 28.35
CA VAL A 262 -8.53 6.50 28.17
C VAL A 262 -9.94 6.58 27.64
N GLU A 263 -10.80 7.28 28.36
CA GLU A 263 -12.17 7.57 27.94
C GLU A 263 -12.25 8.91 27.21
N LEU A 264 -12.92 8.89 26.06
CA LEU A 264 -13.08 10.00 25.14
C LEU A 264 -14.55 10.21 24.87
N VAL A 265 -15.03 11.44 25.05
CA VAL A 265 -16.45 11.77 24.89
C VAL A 265 -16.70 12.82 23.83
N SER A 266 -17.80 12.66 23.09
CA SER A 266 -18.41 13.70 22.27
C SER A 266 -19.94 13.48 22.22
N PRO A 267 -20.73 14.48 21.79
CA PRO A 267 -22.16 14.30 21.60
C PRO A 267 -22.54 13.25 20.55
N ALA A 268 -21.71 13.07 19.53
CA ALA A 268 -21.99 12.19 18.39
C ALA A 268 -21.57 10.74 18.62
N ALA A 269 -20.38 10.54 19.18
CA ALA A 269 -19.80 9.24 19.46
C ALA A 269 -18.75 9.36 20.57
N SER A 270 -18.79 8.48 21.55
CA SER A 270 -17.75 8.38 22.58
C SER A 270 -17.05 7.02 22.47
N ALA A 271 -15.90 6.88 23.12
CA ALA A 271 -15.13 5.64 23.08
C ALA A 271 -14.22 5.48 24.29
N VAL A 272 -13.78 4.25 24.52
CA VAL A 272 -12.65 3.96 25.40
C VAL A 272 -11.54 3.29 24.61
N SER A 273 -10.37 3.90 24.62
CA SER A 273 -9.14 3.27 24.14
C SER A 273 -8.51 2.52 25.29
N ILE A 274 -8.46 1.18 25.22
CA ILE A 274 -7.81 0.32 26.22
C ILE A 274 -6.64 -0.42 25.58
N THR A 275 -5.47 -0.38 26.23
CA THR A 275 -4.24 -1.00 25.76
C THR A 275 -3.67 -1.91 26.85
N ASN A 276 -3.27 -3.12 26.47
CA ASN A 276 -2.63 -4.08 27.35
C ASN A 276 -1.21 -4.37 26.88
N ALA A 277 -0.24 -3.61 27.41
CA ALA A 277 1.18 -3.82 27.16
C ALA A 277 1.79 -4.94 28.04
N SER A 278 0.99 -5.62 28.87
CA SER A 278 1.46 -6.73 29.70
C SER A 278 1.49 -8.05 28.93
N ALA A 279 2.23 -9.04 29.47
CA ALA A 279 2.30 -10.39 28.90
C ALA A 279 1.06 -11.25 29.19
N LYS A 280 0.13 -10.80 30.05
CA LYS A 280 -1.07 -11.54 30.44
C LYS A 280 -2.29 -10.92 29.79
N PRO A 281 -3.28 -11.70 29.33
CA PRO A 281 -4.52 -11.14 28.84
C PRO A 281 -5.25 -10.41 29.97
N PHE A 282 -5.80 -9.24 29.65
CA PHE A 282 -6.73 -8.53 30.51
C PHE A 282 -8.15 -9.08 30.28
N ARG A 283 -8.87 -9.39 31.36
CA ARG A 283 -10.29 -9.76 31.32
C ARG A 283 -10.99 -9.31 32.60
N ASP A 284 -11.78 -8.24 32.51
CA ASP A 284 -12.51 -7.70 33.66
C ASP A 284 -13.67 -6.79 33.21
N GLU A 285 -14.41 -6.24 34.16
CA GLU A 285 -15.32 -5.11 33.91
C GLU A 285 -14.54 -3.80 33.70
N LEU A 286 -15.08 -2.91 32.86
CA LEU A 286 -14.58 -1.56 32.68
C LEU A 286 -15.65 -0.56 33.12
N ARG A 287 -15.28 0.38 33.98
CA ARG A 287 -16.19 1.45 34.44
C ARG A 287 -15.90 2.72 33.67
N VAL A 288 -16.95 3.30 33.09
CA VAL A 288 -16.89 4.47 32.21
C VAL A 288 -17.94 5.49 32.65
N THR A 289 -17.77 6.74 32.25
CA THR A 289 -18.73 7.81 32.52
C THR A 289 -19.69 7.93 31.34
N GLU A 290 -20.95 7.53 31.53
CA GLU A 290 -21.97 7.68 30.49
C GLU A 290 -22.10 9.15 30.06
N PRO A 291 -21.81 9.48 28.77
CA PRO A 291 -21.97 10.81 28.23
C PRO A 291 -23.41 11.31 28.40
N GLY A 292 -23.58 12.60 28.72
CA GLY A 292 -24.89 13.21 28.97
C GLY A 292 -25.41 13.02 30.39
N THR A 293 -25.55 11.78 30.89
CA THR A 293 -26.08 11.53 32.25
C THR A 293 -25.02 11.67 33.35
N ARG A 294 -23.73 11.54 32.99
CA ARG A 294 -22.58 11.51 33.89
C ARG A 294 -22.65 10.39 34.95
N ARG A 295 -23.44 9.34 34.70
CA ARG A 295 -23.54 8.16 35.56
C ARG A 295 -22.42 7.19 35.23
N THR A 296 -22.01 6.39 36.21
CA THR A 296 -21.08 5.27 35.96
C THR A 296 -21.82 4.17 35.20
N LEU A 297 -21.34 3.86 34.00
CA LEU A 297 -21.74 2.68 33.24
C LEU A 297 -20.68 1.59 33.40
N VAL A 298 -21.12 0.35 33.57
CA VAL A 298 -20.24 -0.82 33.67
C VAL A 298 -20.32 -1.59 32.35
N ILE A 299 -19.18 -1.72 31.67
CA ILE A 299 -19.00 -2.55 30.48
C ILE A 299 -18.47 -3.91 30.97
N PRO A 300 -19.28 -4.98 30.94
CA PRO A 300 -18.87 -6.27 31.45
C PRO A 300 -17.96 -7.00 30.46
N GLY A 301 -17.06 -7.84 30.97
CA GLY A 301 -16.37 -8.85 30.16
C GLY A 301 -15.46 -8.29 29.06
N VAL A 302 -14.87 -7.10 29.27
CA VAL A 302 -13.87 -6.55 28.35
C VAL A 302 -12.65 -7.47 28.35
N SER A 303 -12.20 -7.90 27.17
CA SER A 303 -11.05 -8.79 27.04
C SER A 303 -10.05 -8.25 26.01
N VAL A 304 -8.82 -7.99 26.47
CA VAL A 304 -7.72 -7.47 25.64
C VAL A 304 -6.52 -8.41 25.78
N GLY A 305 -6.07 -8.98 24.66
CA GLY A 305 -4.90 -9.87 24.62
C GLY A 305 -3.60 -9.19 25.08
N ALA A 306 -2.53 -9.95 25.26
CA ALA A 306 -1.21 -9.40 25.52
C ALA A 306 -0.69 -8.65 24.28
N GLY A 307 -0.18 -7.42 24.46
CA GLY A 307 0.27 -6.56 23.36
C GLY A 307 -0.86 -5.94 22.51
N GLU A 308 -2.11 -6.15 22.90
CA GLU A 308 -3.28 -5.72 22.14
C GLU A 308 -3.83 -4.37 22.62
N SER A 309 -4.60 -3.73 21.74
CA SER A 309 -5.38 -2.54 22.04
C SER A 309 -6.75 -2.60 21.37
N LEU A 310 -7.77 -2.03 22.00
CA LEU A 310 -9.13 -1.93 21.46
C LEU A 310 -9.67 -0.51 21.62
N TRP A 311 -10.36 -0.04 20.58
CA TRP A 311 -11.18 1.16 20.61
C TRP A 311 -12.65 0.79 20.78
N LEU A 312 -13.11 0.78 22.03
CA LEU A 312 -14.45 0.32 22.40
C LEU A 312 -15.47 1.45 22.21
N PRO A 313 -16.51 1.29 21.38
CA PRO A 313 -17.54 2.31 21.20
C PRO A 313 -18.37 2.47 22.48
N LEU A 314 -18.69 3.72 22.82
CA LEU A 314 -19.55 4.10 23.94
C LEU A 314 -20.50 5.22 23.47
N THR A 315 -21.80 5.07 23.66
CA THR A 315 -22.79 6.11 23.27
C THR A 315 -22.57 6.63 21.85
N VAL A 316 -22.54 5.73 20.87
CA VAL A 316 -22.36 6.07 19.45
C VAL A 316 -23.71 6.25 18.81
N SER A 317 -24.05 7.47 18.40
CA SER A 317 -25.30 7.74 17.69
C SER A 317 -25.40 6.91 16.41
N ILE A 318 -26.57 6.28 16.20
CA ILE A 318 -26.93 5.63 14.94
C ILE A 318 -27.63 6.63 14.01
N GLY A 319 -28.10 7.77 14.54
CA GLY A 319 -28.73 8.82 13.76
C GLY A 319 -27.73 9.61 12.87
N PRO A 320 -28.22 10.66 12.17
CA PRO A 320 -27.48 11.39 11.13
C PRO A 320 -26.19 12.05 11.61
N ASP A 321 -26.08 12.38 12.90
CA ASP A 321 -24.91 13.05 13.47
C ASP A 321 -23.82 12.06 13.95
N GLY A 322 -24.02 10.74 13.81
CA GLY A 322 -23.16 9.69 14.34
C GLY A 322 -22.11 9.13 13.37
N LEU A 323 -21.65 7.90 13.64
CA LEU A 323 -20.73 7.17 12.75
C LEU A 323 -21.46 6.43 11.61
N CYS A 324 -22.78 6.37 11.69
CA CYS A 324 -23.64 5.55 10.84
C CYS A 324 -23.83 6.16 9.45
N SER A 325 -23.55 5.38 8.40
CA SER A 325 -23.78 5.79 7.01
C SER A 325 -25.20 5.43 6.56
N ASP A 326 -25.92 6.39 5.97
CA ASP A 326 -27.30 6.25 5.45
C ASP A 326 -28.37 5.92 6.50
N CYS A 327 -28.12 6.32 7.75
CA CYS A 327 -28.97 6.00 8.89
C CYS A 327 -30.00 7.09 9.22
N THR A 328 -30.48 7.81 8.20
CA THR A 328 -31.47 8.89 8.35
C THR A 328 -32.83 8.43 8.90
N LYS A 329 -33.10 7.11 8.86
CA LYS A 329 -34.32 6.49 9.41
C LYS A 329 -34.26 6.22 10.92
N PHE A 330 -33.13 6.48 11.57
CA PHE A 330 -33.00 6.33 13.02
C PHE A 330 -33.25 7.66 13.72
N ALA A 331 -33.96 7.59 14.84
CA ALA A 331 -34.21 8.73 15.69
C ALA A 331 -32.95 9.07 16.51
N ALA A 332 -32.82 10.33 16.93
CA ALA A 332 -31.69 10.80 17.72
C ALA A 332 -31.38 9.98 19.00
N PRO A 333 -32.37 9.39 19.72
CA PRO A 333 -32.10 8.55 20.88
C PRO A 333 -31.52 7.16 20.55
N GLU A 334 -31.52 6.74 19.29
CA GLU A 334 -31.02 5.42 18.89
C GLU A 334 -29.49 5.44 18.79
N HIS A 335 -28.83 4.61 19.57
CA HIS A 335 -27.38 4.62 19.70
C HIS A 335 -26.84 3.25 20.15
N ILE A 336 -25.56 3.01 19.90
CA ILE A 336 -24.81 1.95 20.59
C ILE A 336 -24.55 2.42 22.02
N VAL A 337 -25.08 1.70 23.01
CA VAL A 337 -24.81 1.97 24.43
C VAL A 337 -23.33 1.68 24.71
N TYR A 338 -22.88 0.46 24.41
CA TYR A 338 -21.47 0.08 24.38
C TYR A 338 -21.24 -1.14 23.48
N ALA A 339 -19.98 -1.39 23.12
CA ALA A 339 -19.55 -2.71 22.64
C ALA A 339 -18.23 -3.14 23.31
N THR A 340 -18.02 -4.45 23.44
CA THR A 340 -16.77 -5.04 23.94
C THR A 340 -15.79 -5.44 22.82
N ALA A 341 -16.16 -5.13 21.57
CA ALA A 341 -15.32 -5.24 20.38
C ALA A 341 -15.15 -3.86 19.72
N GLU A 342 -14.10 -3.70 18.92
CA GLU A 342 -13.77 -2.44 18.27
C GLU A 342 -14.64 -2.21 17.03
N LEU A 343 -15.40 -1.11 16.98
CA LEU A 343 -16.28 -0.79 15.86
C LEU A 343 -15.49 -0.14 14.71
N LEU A 344 -15.47 -0.79 13.56
CA LEU A 344 -14.76 -0.31 12.36
C LEU A 344 -15.69 0.38 11.37
N ALA A 345 -16.93 -0.08 11.22
CA ALA A 345 -17.92 0.53 10.33
C ALA A 345 -19.33 0.25 10.84
N ILE A 346 -20.25 1.16 10.52
CA ILE A 346 -21.68 0.99 10.76
C ILE A 346 -22.46 1.68 9.64
N GLU A 347 -23.42 0.97 9.07
CA GLU A 347 -24.21 1.43 7.93
C GLU A 347 -25.61 0.82 7.99
N PHE A 348 -26.57 1.53 7.41
CA PHE A 348 -27.94 1.05 7.28
C PHE A 348 -28.34 0.99 5.82
N GLU A 349 -28.67 -0.22 5.37
CA GLU A 349 -29.00 -0.47 3.98
C GLU A 349 -30.08 -1.55 3.90
N ASN A 350 -31.11 -1.33 3.07
CA ASN A 350 -32.17 -2.30 2.80
C ASN A 350 -32.85 -2.87 4.06
N GLY A 351 -33.06 -2.03 5.07
CA GLY A 351 -33.68 -2.44 6.34
C GLY A 351 -32.73 -3.16 7.31
N ILE A 352 -31.47 -3.35 6.93
CA ILE A 352 -30.45 -4.03 7.73
C ILE A 352 -29.47 -2.99 8.28
N LEU A 353 -29.31 -2.99 9.61
CA LEU A 353 -28.22 -2.30 10.27
C LEU A 353 -27.01 -3.23 10.30
N ALA A 354 -26.02 -2.94 9.46
CA ALA A 354 -24.78 -3.69 9.37
C ALA A 354 -23.67 -3.00 10.16
N MET A 355 -22.91 -3.79 10.91
CA MET A 355 -21.77 -3.31 11.69
C MET A 355 -20.58 -4.22 11.44
N GLU A 356 -19.41 -3.62 11.26
CA GLU A 356 -18.15 -4.32 11.19
C GLU A 356 -17.32 -4.05 12.45
N PHE A 357 -16.79 -5.11 13.05
CA PHE A 357 -15.95 -5.05 14.23
C PHE A 357 -14.57 -5.67 13.97
N ALA A 358 -13.55 -5.17 14.68
CA ALA A 358 -12.36 -5.94 15.01
C ALA A 358 -12.59 -6.66 16.35
N ALA A 359 -12.68 -7.99 16.31
CA ALA A 359 -13.00 -8.83 17.46
C ALA A 359 -11.98 -9.99 17.59
N PRO A 360 -10.80 -9.75 18.20
CA PRO A 360 -9.82 -10.81 18.49
C PRO A 360 -10.37 -11.87 19.46
N SER A 361 -11.31 -11.48 20.31
CA SER A 361 -12.06 -12.34 21.22
C SER A 361 -13.56 -12.13 21.01
N ALA A 362 -14.39 -13.08 21.46
CA ALA A 362 -15.83 -12.96 21.36
C ALA A 362 -16.32 -11.83 22.29
N GLY A 363 -17.22 -11.01 21.77
CA GLY A 363 -17.74 -9.84 22.46
C GLY A 363 -19.25 -9.66 22.25
N GLU A 364 -19.72 -8.46 22.51
CA GLU A 364 -21.11 -8.07 22.33
C GLU A 364 -21.24 -6.57 22.05
N VAL A 365 -22.37 -6.21 21.46
CA VAL A 365 -22.81 -4.83 21.30
C VAL A 365 -24.23 -4.69 21.85
N ILE A 366 -24.46 -3.62 22.60
CA ILE A 366 -25.77 -3.26 23.13
C ILE A 366 -26.29 -2.05 22.36
N LEU A 367 -27.43 -2.21 21.70
CA LEU A 367 -28.11 -1.15 20.97
C LEU A 367 -29.30 -0.63 21.79
N GLN A 368 -29.42 0.68 21.90
CA GLN A 368 -30.65 1.36 22.28
C GLN A 368 -31.43 1.65 21.00
N LEU A 369 -32.62 1.09 20.86
CA LEU A 369 -33.47 1.26 19.67
C LEU A 369 -34.80 1.90 20.06
N ALA A 370 -35.48 2.50 19.08
CA ALA A 370 -36.84 3.02 19.24
C ALA A 370 -37.90 1.94 18.95
N ARG A 371 -37.48 0.81 18.36
CA ARG A 371 -38.35 -0.27 17.90
C ARG A 371 -37.67 -1.62 17.98
N ARG A 372 -38.48 -2.68 18.09
CA ARG A 372 -38.00 -4.07 18.07
C ARG A 372 -37.59 -4.46 16.64
N PRO A 373 -36.39 -5.02 16.43
CA PRO A 373 -36.00 -5.56 15.12
C PRO A 373 -36.95 -6.66 14.64
N VAL A 374 -37.27 -6.67 13.35
CA VAL A 374 -38.29 -7.57 12.77
C VAL A 374 -37.72 -8.80 12.06
N GLY A 375 -36.43 -8.79 11.69
CA GLY A 375 -35.83 -9.86 10.91
C GLY A 375 -34.64 -10.53 11.59
N PRO A 376 -33.94 -11.42 10.87
CA PRO A 376 -32.88 -12.23 11.45
C PRO A 376 -31.68 -11.38 11.87
N TYR A 377 -31.00 -11.83 12.92
CA TYR A 377 -29.66 -11.40 13.25
C TYR A 377 -28.65 -12.34 12.59
N LEU A 378 -27.72 -11.79 11.82
CA LEU A 378 -26.63 -12.51 11.17
C LEU A 378 -25.31 -12.17 11.86
N ALA A 379 -24.66 -13.16 12.44
CA ALA A 379 -23.31 -13.03 12.98
C ALA A 379 -22.32 -13.76 12.07
N ALA A 380 -21.39 -13.03 11.44
CA ALA A 380 -20.47 -13.58 10.45
C ALA A 380 -21.18 -14.36 9.32
N GLY A 381 -22.31 -13.83 8.84
CA GLY A 381 -23.13 -14.45 7.79
C GLY A 381 -24.01 -15.62 8.25
N LYS A 382 -24.02 -15.96 9.54
CA LYS A 382 -24.82 -17.07 10.09
C LYS A 382 -26.01 -16.54 10.89
N PRO A 383 -27.25 -17.01 10.63
CA PRO A 383 -28.39 -16.75 11.50
C PRO A 383 -28.07 -17.11 12.94
N THR A 384 -28.26 -16.16 13.85
CA THR A 384 -27.92 -16.25 15.27
C THR A 384 -29.02 -15.60 16.10
N GLU A 385 -29.25 -16.08 17.32
CA GLU A 385 -30.19 -15.45 18.25
C GLU A 385 -29.62 -14.16 18.86
N PHE A 386 -30.51 -13.25 19.25
CA PHE A 386 -30.15 -12.04 19.99
C PHE A 386 -31.15 -11.81 21.13
N ASP A 387 -30.69 -11.17 22.20
CA ASP A 387 -31.56 -10.87 23.34
C ASP A 387 -32.22 -9.51 23.15
N TRP A 388 -33.54 -9.43 23.34
CA TRP A 388 -34.33 -8.21 23.29
C TRP A 388 -34.91 -7.89 24.67
N ASP A 389 -34.55 -6.73 25.21
CA ASP A 389 -35.11 -6.18 26.44
C ASP A 389 -36.21 -5.16 26.07
N GLU A 390 -37.46 -5.61 26.16
CA GLU A 390 -38.64 -4.81 25.85
C GLU A 390 -38.82 -3.61 26.79
N ALA A 391 -38.44 -3.75 28.08
CA ALA A 391 -38.67 -2.71 29.07
C ALA A 391 -37.75 -1.49 28.88
N HIS A 392 -36.52 -1.75 28.42
CA HIS A 392 -35.53 -0.71 28.16
C HIS A 392 -35.31 -0.44 26.66
N MET A 393 -36.01 -1.17 25.78
CA MET A 393 -35.87 -1.10 24.32
C MET A 393 -34.42 -1.33 23.86
N ARG A 394 -33.78 -2.38 24.38
CA ARG A 394 -32.37 -2.70 24.11
C ARG A 394 -32.20 -4.04 23.40
N ALA A 395 -31.35 -4.07 22.39
CA ALA A 395 -30.92 -5.29 21.73
C ALA A 395 -29.47 -5.63 22.15
N ARG A 396 -29.24 -6.86 22.62
CA ARG A 396 -27.91 -7.40 22.90
C ARG A 396 -27.52 -8.38 21.80
N LEU A 397 -26.51 -8.03 21.03
CA LEU A 397 -26.04 -8.82 19.89
C LEU A 397 -24.66 -9.42 20.20
N ARG A 398 -24.49 -10.72 19.93
CA ARG A 398 -23.20 -11.43 20.11
C ARG A 398 -22.26 -11.19 18.96
N VAL A 399 -21.07 -10.66 19.21
CA VAL A 399 -20.02 -10.47 18.20
C VAL A 399 -19.04 -11.66 18.29
N PRO A 400 -18.98 -12.55 17.30
CA PRO A 400 -18.08 -13.69 17.37
C PRO A 400 -16.62 -13.25 17.15
N ALA A 401 -15.68 -14.00 17.75
CA ALA A 401 -14.26 -13.80 17.48
C ALA A 401 -13.95 -14.12 16.01
N SER A 402 -12.97 -13.42 15.44
CA SER A 402 -12.52 -13.67 14.06
C SER A 402 -11.03 -13.94 13.99
N GLN A 403 -10.68 -14.89 13.12
CA GLN A 403 -9.30 -15.22 12.74
C GLN A 403 -8.91 -14.59 11.40
N GLN A 404 -9.80 -13.77 10.81
CA GLN A 404 -9.47 -13.01 9.59
C GLN A 404 -8.41 -11.93 9.91
N PRO A 405 -7.64 -11.46 8.91
CA PRO A 405 -6.71 -10.35 9.10
C PRO A 405 -7.39 -9.13 9.75
N GLY A 406 -6.76 -8.58 10.79
CA GLY A 406 -7.32 -7.50 11.61
C GLY A 406 -8.50 -7.92 12.51
N SER A 407 -8.74 -9.22 12.66
CA SER A 407 -9.84 -9.81 13.42
C SER A 407 -11.22 -9.31 12.98
N ARG A 408 -11.38 -9.02 11.69
CA ARG A 408 -12.59 -8.42 11.14
C ARG A 408 -13.76 -9.39 11.17
N VAL A 409 -14.93 -8.90 11.58
CA VAL A 409 -16.20 -9.62 11.56
C VAL A 409 -17.32 -8.66 11.22
N ARG A 410 -18.21 -9.07 10.31
CA ARG A 410 -19.43 -8.34 9.99
C ARG A 410 -20.62 -9.01 10.64
N ILE A 411 -21.45 -8.20 11.30
CA ILE A 411 -22.74 -8.60 11.83
C ILE A 411 -23.84 -7.72 11.22
N GLY A 412 -25.06 -8.21 11.16
CA GLY A 412 -26.19 -7.45 10.62
C GLY A 412 -27.49 -7.83 11.30
N ILE A 413 -28.32 -6.83 11.61
CA ILE A 413 -29.65 -7.05 12.17
C ILE A 413 -30.70 -6.35 11.32
N ALA A 414 -31.73 -7.08 10.92
CA ALA A 414 -32.85 -6.53 10.17
C ALA A 414 -33.79 -5.74 11.10
N ILE A 415 -33.75 -4.41 10.97
CA ILE A 415 -34.54 -3.45 11.76
C ILE A 415 -35.96 -3.33 11.20
N GLU A 416 -36.09 -3.36 9.87
CA GLU A 416 -37.36 -3.27 9.15
C GLU A 416 -37.34 -4.19 7.93
N ALA A 417 -38.51 -4.66 7.50
CA ALA A 417 -38.63 -5.32 6.21
C ALA A 417 -38.52 -4.24 5.11
N PRO A 418 -37.65 -4.39 4.10
CA PRO A 418 -37.59 -3.42 3.02
C PRO A 418 -38.88 -3.50 2.18
N ASP A 419 -39.61 -2.38 2.05
CA ASP A 419 -40.79 -2.27 1.18
C ASP A 419 -40.43 -2.57 -0.30
N THR A 420 -39.23 -2.16 -0.70
CA THR A 420 -38.63 -2.42 -2.01
C THR A 420 -37.14 -2.69 -1.84
N SER A 421 -36.63 -3.74 -2.49
CA SER A 421 -35.21 -4.11 -2.44
C SER A 421 -34.65 -4.33 -3.85
N ALA A 422 -33.34 -4.12 -3.97
CA ALA A 422 -32.55 -4.50 -5.14
C ALA A 422 -31.19 -5.04 -4.71
N PHE A 423 -30.65 -5.98 -5.49
CA PHE A 423 -29.36 -6.61 -5.18
C PHE A 423 -28.54 -6.80 -6.45
N PHE A 424 -27.22 -6.79 -6.29
CA PHE A 424 -26.29 -7.18 -7.34
C PHE A 424 -26.11 -8.70 -7.34
N ASN A 425 -26.22 -9.32 -8.51
CA ASN A 425 -25.92 -10.74 -8.70
C ASN A 425 -24.44 -10.89 -9.10
N ASP A 426 -23.67 -11.67 -8.34
CA ASP A 426 -22.29 -12.07 -8.64
C ASP A 426 -21.32 -10.94 -9.03
N LEU A 427 -21.44 -9.77 -8.40
CA LEU A 427 -20.57 -8.62 -8.64
C LEU A 427 -19.30 -8.69 -7.79
N HIS A 428 -18.25 -9.30 -8.34
CA HIS A 428 -16.97 -9.43 -7.65
C HIS A 428 -15.84 -8.56 -8.22
N ARG A 429 -15.90 -8.22 -9.50
CA ARG A 429 -14.83 -7.50 -10.20
C ARG A 429 -15.31 -6.80 -11.47
N LEU A 430 -14.59 -5.77 -11.90
CA LEU A 430 -14.72 -5.17 -13.22
C LEU A 430 -13.38 -5.23 -13.96
N VAL A 431 -13.44 -5.54 -15.24
CA VAL A 431 -12.29 -5.57 -16.14
C VAL A 431 -12.19 -4.26 -16.90
N LEU A 432 -11.02 -3.64 -16.82
CA LEU A 432 -10.70 -2.36 -17.45
C LEU A 432 -10.64 -2.48 -18.98
N GLY A 433 -11.06 -1.42 -19.67
CA GLY A 433 -11.05 -1.36 -21.14
C GLY A 433 -12.03 -2.33 -21.80
N ARG A 434 -13.00 -2.86 -21.05
CA ARG A 434 -14.02 -3.80 -21.51
C ARG A 434 -15.41 -3.47 -20.99
N LYS A 435 -16.39 -4.01 -21.68
CA LYS A 435 -17.78 -4.09 -21.25
C LYS A 435 -17.92 -5.23 -20.24
N ASN A 436 -18.49 -4.92 -19.09
CA ASN A 436 -18.71 -5.83 -17.97
C ASN A 436 -20.22 -6.00 -17.79
N THR A 437 -20.72 -7.23 -17.73
CA THR A 437 -22.13 -7.46 -17.39
C THR A 437 -22.28 -7.43 -15.87
N VAL A 438 -23.08 -6.49 -15.38
CA VAL A 438 -23.48 -6.38 -13.99
C VAL A 438 -24.97 -6.71 -13.90
N SER A 439 -25.29 -7.90 -13.42
CA SER A 439 -26.67 -8.36 -13.27
C SER A 439 -27.26 -7.86 -11.96
N THR A 440 -28.52 -7.41 -12.01
CA THR A 440 -29.22 -6.85 -10.85
C THR A 440 -30.63 -7.42 -10.77
N MET A 441 -31.10 -7.65 -9.54
CA MET A 441 -32.42 -8.21 -9.27
C MET A 441 -33.21 -7.28 -8.35
N TYR A 442 -34.51 -7.14 -8.64
CA TYR A 442 -35.43 -6.22 -7.96
C TYR A 442 -36.61 -6.99 -7.35
N SER A 443 -37.13 -6.46 -6.25
CA SER A 443 -38.30 -7.00 -5.55
C SER A 443 -39.58 -7.08 -6.41
N SER A 444 -39.76 -6.18 -7.37
CA SER A 444 -40.89 -6.20 -8.31
C SER A 444 -40.56 -5.52 -9.65
N ALA A 445 -41.45 -5.68 -10.63
CA ALA A 445 -41.29 -5.09 -11.95
C ALA A 445 -41.46 -3.56 -11.94
N GLU A 446 -42.33 -3.05 -11.08
CA GLU A 446 -42.52 -1.61 -10.87
C GLU A 446 -41.27 -0.98 -10.28
N VAL A 447 -40.59 -1.69 -9.36
CA VAL A 447 -39.31 -1.24 -8.79
C VAL A 447 -38.23 -1.25 -9.86
N ALA A 448 -38.14 -2.31 -10.66
CA ALA A 448 -37.16 -2.39 -11.75
C ALA A 448 -37.36 -1.25 -12.76
N ALA A 449 -38.60 -0.96 -13.18
CA ALA A 449 -38.92 0.05 -14.20
C ALA A 449 -38.51 1.48 -13.83
N ARG A 450 -38.46 1.80 -12.52
CA ARG A 450 -38.05 3.11 -11.99
C ARG A 450 -36.62 3.12 -11.43
N SER A 451 -35.90 2.01 -11.56
CA SER A 451 -34.54 1.85 -11.05
C SER A 451 -33.47 2.24 -12.07
N ARG A 452 -32.31 2.67 -11.57
CA ARG A 452 -31.09 2.88 -12.37
C ARG A 452 -29.84 2.52 -11.59
N LEU A 453 -28.77 2.23 -12.34
CA LEU A 453 -27.43 2.04 -11.82
C LEU A 453 -26.67 3.37 -11.79
N ARG A 454 -26.24 3.80 -10.61
CA ARG A 454 -25.27 4.87 -10.43
C ARG A 454 -23.86 4.33 -10.46
N LEU A 455 -23.00 5.06 -11.16
CA LEU A 455 -21.62 4.71 -11.40
C LEU A 455 -20.70 5.87 -10.98
N PRO A 456 -19.40 5.59 -10.73
CA PRO A 456 -18.40 6.62 -10.55
C PRO A 456 -18.21 7.48 -11.81
N GLU A 457 -17.54 8.62 -11.66
CA GLU A 457 -17.19 9.48 -12.77
C GLU A 457 -16.37 8.72 -13.84
N GLY A 458 -16.67 8.96 -15.12
CA GLY A 458 -16.02 8.31 -16.26
C GLY A 458 -16.54 6.91 -16.62
N PHE A 459 -17.29 6.25 -15.73
CA PHE A 459 -17.93 4.97 -16.03
C PHE A 459 -19.23 5.20 -16.80
N THR A 460 -19.58 4.24 -17.66
CA THR A 460 -20.86 4.25 -18.40
C THR A 460 -21.55 2.91 -18.28
N ALA A 461 -22.88 2.89 -18.35
CA ALA A 461 -23.66 1.66 -18.35
C ALA A 461 -24.81 1.74 -19.36
N THR A 462 -25.06 0.63 -20.06
CA THR A 462 -26.26 0.46 -20.89
C THR A 462 -27.15 -0.63 -20.28
N PRO A 463 -28.40 -0.32 -19.88
CA PRO A 463 -29.29 -1.32 -19.29
C PRO A 463 -29.93 -2.20 -20.36
N THR A 464 -30.12 -3.48 -20.04
CA THR A 464 -30.88 -4.46 -20.82
C THR A 464 -31.85 -5.18 -19.88
N VAL A 465 -33.16 -5.06 -20.13
CA VAL A 465 -34.17 -5.76 -19.33
C VAL A 465 -34.17 -7.24 -19.72
N LYS A 466 -33.80 -8.10 -18.77
CA LYS A 466 -33.70 -9.56 -18.98
C LYS A 466 -34.99 -10.27 -18.57
N SER A 467 -35.62 -9.81 -17.50
CA SER A 467 -36.95 -10.23 -17.05
C SER A 467 -37.63 -9.05 -16.35
N PRO A 468 -38.93 -9.11 -16.00
CA PRO A 468 -39.61 -8.01 -15.34
C PRO A 468 -38.89 -7.49 -14.09
N ASN A 469 -38.19 -8.36 -13.35
CA ASN A 469 -37.53 -8.04 -12.10
C ASN A 469 -35.99 -8.06 -12.21
N GLU A 470 -35.42 -8.16 -13.42
CA GLU A 470 -33.98 -8.31 -13.63
C GLU A 470 -33.48 -7.39 -14.74
N ILE A 471 -32.47 -6.59 -14.42
CA ILE A 471 -31.79 -5.69 -15.38
C ILE A 471 -30.32 -6.05 -15.39
N ASP A 472 -29.80 -6.34 -16.59
CA ASP A 472 -28.36 -6.45 -16.83
C ASP A 472 -27.83 -5.09 -17.28
N TYR A 473 -26.78 -4.61 -16.63
CA TYR A 473 -26.08 -3.39 -17.02
C TYR A 473 -24.77 -3.76 -17.69
N GLU A 474 -24.58 -3.32 -18.92
CA GLU A 474 -23.29 -3.41 -19.60
C GLU A 474 -22.42 -2.20 -19.19
N VAL A 475 -21.58 -2.40 -18.19
CA VAL A 475 -20.73 -1.37 -17.57
C VAL A 475 -19.37 -1.30 -18.25
N SER A 476 -19.00 -0.12 -18.73
CA SER A 476 -17.65 0.16 -19.25
C SER A 476 -16.86 1.02 -18.27
N ALA A 477 -15.72 0.49 -17.81
CA ALA A 477 -14.78 1.20 -16.95
C ALA A 477 -13.76 1.98 -17.80
N PRO A 478 -13.30 3.17 -17.36
CA PRO A 478 -12.24 3.92 -18.03
C PRO A 478 -10.98 3.06 -18.23
N ALA A 479 -10.38 3.13 -19.41
CA ALA A 479 -9.17 2.37 -19.73
C ALA A 479 -7.96 2.80 -18.89
N ASP A 480 -7.97 4.05 -18.42
CA ASP A 480 -6.97 4.59 -17.53
C ASP A 480 -7.29 4.32 -16.05
N ALA A 481 -8.39 3.69 -15.65
CA ALA A 481 -8.58 3.38 -14.22
C ALA A 481 -7.47 2.45 -13.68
N LEU A 482 -7.27 2.44 -12.36
CA LEU A 482 -6.11 1.79 -11.74
C LEU A 482 -6.38 0.34 -11.38
N HIS A 483 -5.38 -0.52 -11.59
CA HIS A 483 -5.48 -1.93 -11.23
C HIS A 483 -5.51 -2.10 -9.72
N GLY A 484 -6.45 -2.87 -9.21
CA GLY A 484 -6.59 -3.19 -7.79
C GLY A 484 -7.36 -2.14 -6.98
N ASP A 485 -7.67 -0.98 -7.55
CA ASP A 485 -8.54 0.02 -6.94
C ASP A 485 -10.01 -0.45 -6.95
N PHE A 486 -10.88 0.24 -6.24
CA PHE A 486 -12.30 -0.07 -6.15
C PHE A 486 -13.18 0.98 -6.83
N ALA A 487 -14.26 0.51 -7.46
CA ALA A 487 -15.37 1.31 -7.93
C ALA A 487 -16.59 1.08 -7.03
N GLU A 488 -17.28 2.17 -6.69
CA GLU A 488 -18.54 2.15 -5.95
C GLU A 488 -19.73 2.21 -6.92
N LEU A 489 -20.58 1.19 -6.87
CA LEU A 489 -21.79 1.08 -7.68
C LEU A 489 -22.99 1.16 -6.75
N ALA A 490 -24.06 1.84 -7.17
CA ALA A 490 -25.28 1.92 -6.39
C ALA A 490 -26.53 1.74 -7.26
N LEU A 491 -27.49 0.96 -6.79
CA LEU A 491 -28.83 0.88 -7.34
C LEU A 491 -29.69 1.92 -6.64
N GLU A 492 -30.48 2.67 -7.40
CA GLU A 492 -31.47 3.57 -6.84
C GLU A 492 -32.75 3.58 -7.66
N ALA A 493 -33.88 3.87 -7.01
CA ALA A 493 -35.19 4.07 -7.62
C ALA A 493 -35.70 5.45 -7.24
N ASP A 494 -35.97 6.32 -8.23
CA ASP A 494 -36.44 7.69 -8.00
C ASP A 494 -35.56 8.51 -7.02
N GLY A 495 -34.25 8.24 -7.01
CA GLY A 495 -33.29 8.86 -6.11
C GLY A 495 -33.19 8.24 -4.71
N VAL A 496 -33.94 7.17 -4.44
CA VAL A 496 -33.84 6.39 -3.20
C VAL A 496 -32.85 5.23 -3.38
N PRO A 497 -31.78 5.13 -2.57
CA PRO A 497 -30.82 4.03 -2.68
C PRO A 497 -31.46 2.69 -2.32
N LEU A 498 -31.22 1.68 -3.15
CA LEU A 498 -31.74 0.31 -3.01
C LEU A 498 -30.65 -0.75 -2.81
N GLY A 499 -29.38 -0.42 -3.02
CA GLY A 499 -28.28 -1.37 -2.91
C GLY A 499 -26.95 -0.78 -3.34
N ARG A 500 -25.83 -1.18 -2.73
CA ARG A 500 -24.48 -0.75 -3.07
C ARG A 500 -23.56 -1.94 -3.23
N ALA A 501 -22.56 -1.75 -4.09
CA ALA A 501 -21.50 -2.72 -4.28
C ALA A 501 -20.17 -2.00 -4.50
N ARG A 502 -19.18 -2.43 -3.73
CA ARG A 502 -17.80 -2.03 -3.87
C ARG A 502 -17.05 -3.12 -4.63
N THR A 503 -16.70 -2.87 -5.88
CA THR A 503 -16.10 -3.87 -6.79
C THR A 503 -14.67 -3.50 -7.17
N GLN A 504 -13.79 -4.49 -7.23
CA GLN A 504 -12.38 -4.26 -7.52
C GLN A 504 -12.10 -4.26 -9.03
N LEU A 505 -11.20 -3.37 -9.46
CA LEU A 505 -10.84 -3.15 -10.85
C LEU A 505 -9.62 -3.99 -11.27
N PHE A 506 -9.69 -4.64 -12.42
CA PHE A 506 -8.62 -5.48 -12.93
C PHE A 506 -8.25 -5.15 -14.37
N ARG A 507 -6.95 -5.09 -14.66
CA ARG A 507 -6.47 -5.15 -16.05
C ARG A 507 -6.95 -6.46 -16.69
N PRO A 508 -7.16 -6.52 -18.02
CA PRO A 508 -7.67 -7.71 -18.69
C PRO A 508 -6.92 -9.01 -18.41
N ALA A 509 -5.61 -8.92 -18.20
CA ALA A 509 -4.78 -10.03 -17.80
C ALA A 509 -3.65 -9.57 -16.87
N SER A 510 -3.16 -10.49 -16.06
CA SER A 510 -1.87 -10.35 -15.35
C SER A 510 -0.88 -11.29 -16.00
N ILE A 511 0.27 -10.76 -16.43
CA ILE A 511 1.29 -11.52 -17.17
C ILE A 511 2.60 -11.52 -16.39
N ARG A 512 3.25 -12.68 -16.33
CA ARG A 512 4.55 -12.87 -15.66
C ARG A 512 5.45 -13.75 -16.50
N LEU A 513 6.73 -13.39 -16.61
CA LEU A 513 7.77 -14.24 -17.18
C LEU A 513 8.34 -15.12 -16.06
N LEU A 514 7.87 -16.36 -15.93
CA LEU A 514 8.26 -17.29 -14.87
C LEU A 514 9.72 -17.75 -15.00
N SER A 515 10.23 -17.83 -16.23
CA SER A 515 11.65 -18.08 -16.51
C SER A 515 12.52 -16.83 -16.36
N GLY A 516 11.95 -15.72 -15.90
CA GLY A 516 12.63 -14.45 -15.70
C GLY A 516 13.49 -14.48 -14.45
N ILE A 517 14.53 -13.66 -14.44
CA ILE A 517 15.42 -13.53 -13.29
C ILE A 517 14.75 -12.76 -12.16
N GLN A 518 15.13 -13.07 -10.92
CA GLN A 518 14.94 -12.18 -9.77
C GLN A 518 16.28 -11.52 -9.43
N PHE A 519 16.23 -10.27 -8.98
CA PHE A 519 17.36 -9.54 -8.41
C PHE A 519 17.20 -9.46 -6.90
N HIS A 520 18.22 -9.90 -6.16
CA HIS A 520 18.12 -10.10 -4.72
C HIS A 520 18.89 -9.04 -3.93
N PHE A 521 18.31 -8.68 -2.79
CA PHE A 521 18.92 -7.87 -1.74
C PHE A 521 19.00 -8.73 -0.48
N GLY A 522 20.04 -9.56 -0.41
CA GLY A 522 20.17 -10.59 0.62
C GLY A 522 19.30 -11.81 0.35
N ALA A 523 18.85 -12.49 1.41
CA ALA A 523 18.17 -13.78 1.30
C ALA A 523 16.64 -13.71 1.22
N GLN A 524 16.05 -12.55 1.57
CA GLN A 524 14.60 -12.42 1.77
C GLN A 524 13.95 -11.35 0.91
N THR A 525 14.71 -10.34 0.47
CA THR A 525 14.18 -9.28 -0.39
C THR A 525 14.63 -9.54 -1.81
N GLU A 526 13.66 -9.54 -2.72
CA GLU A 526 13.91 -9.66 -4.15
C GLU A 526 12.96 -8.75 -4.94
N ILE A 527 13.36 -8.44 -6.16
CA ILE A 527 12.54 -7.72 -7.12
C ILE A 527 12.69 -8.35 -8.50
N THR A 528 11.60 -8.36 -9.26
CA THR A 528 11.66 -8.67 -10.70
C THR A 528 12.10 -7.42 -11.45
N PRO A 529 13.21 -7.48 -12.22
CA PRO A 529 13.63 -6.36 -13.05
C PRO A 529 12.56 -5.94 -14.04
N GLU A 530 12.50 -4.65 -14.36
CA GLU A 530 11.60 -4.08 -15.35
C GLU A 530 12.44 -3.36 -16.43
N PRO A 531 12.47 -3.83 -17.69
CA PRO A 531 11.75 -5.00 -18.23
C PRO A 531 12.22 -6.36 -17.68
N PRO A 532 11.34 -7.38 -17.63
CA PRO A 532 11.72 -8.73 -17.21
C PRO A 532 12.83 -9.32 -18.10
N VAL A 533 13.86 -9.92 -17.47
CA VAL A 533 15.02 -10.49 -18.16
C VAL A 533 15.00 -12.02 -18.08
N ALA A 534 15.17 -12.72 -19.19
CA ALA A 534 15.43 -14.16 -19.22
C ALA A 534 16.83 -14.48 -19.75
N VAL A 535 17.33 -15.69 -19.46
CA VAL A 535 18.65 -16.15 -19.92
C VAL A 535 18.49 -17.44 -20.71
N VAL A 536 19.07 -17.50 -21.92
CA VAL A 536 18.97 -18.67 -22.81
C VAL A 536 20.29 -18.98 -23.51
N ASP A 537 20.47 -20.24 -23.91
CA ASP A 537 21.57 -20.58 -24.82
C ASP A 537 21.21 -20.15 -26.25
N PRO A 538 22.08 -19.40 -26.95
CA PRO A 538 21.75 -18.89 -28.29
C PRO A 538 21.58 -19.99 -29.35
N LYS A 539 22.31 -21.10 -29.24
CA LYS A 539 22.31 -22.20 -30.24
C LYS A 539 21.27 -23.26 -29.92
N ALA A 540 21.22 -23.74 -28.67
CA ALA A 540 20.24 -24.71 -28.22
C ALA A 540 18.84 -24.07 -28.07
N GLY A 541 18.78 -22.75 -27.98
CA GLY A 541 17.60 -22.00 -27.60
C GLY A 541 17.28 -22.14 -26.11
N GLY A 542 16.16 -21.54 -25.70
CA GLY A 542 15.63 -21.71 -24.36
C GLY A 542 14.11 -21.63 -24.34
N ASN A 543 13.51 -22.21 -23.31
CA ASN A 543 12.08 -22.12 -23.07
C ASN A 543 11.82 -20.88 -22.23
N LEU A 544 10.95 -20.01 -22.74
CA LEU A 544 10.38 -18.88 -22.03
C LEU A 544 9.02 -19.32 -21.50
N GLU A 545 8.89 -19.42 -20.18
CA GLU A 545 7.64 -19.80 -19.53
C GLU A 545 6.91 -18.53 -19.11
N ILE A 546 5.75 -18.29 -19.71
CA ILE A 546 4.93 -17.09 -19.46
C ILE A 546 3.65 -17.53 -18.77
N SER A 547 3.36 -16.95 -17.62
CA SER A 547 2.08 -17.13 -16.94
C SER A 547 1.13 -16.01 -17.32
N ILE A 548 -0.09 -16.37 -17.70
CA ILE A 548 -1.16 -15.44 -18.03
C ILE A 548 -2.35 -15.78 -17.15
N ARG A 549 -2.73 -14.85 -16.30
CA ARG A 549 -3.98 -14.92 -15.53
C ARG A 549 -5.06 -14.14 -16.23
N ASN A 550 -6.17 -14.82 -16.55
CA ASN A 550 -7.38 -14.18 -17.00
C ASN A 550 -8.05 -13.50 -15.82
N ASN A 551 -8.20 -12.18 -15.84
CA ASN A 551 -8.88 -11.48 -14.75
C ASN A 551 -10.40 -11.35 -14.97
N SER A 552 -10.91 -11.78 -16.13
CA SER A 552 -12.34 -11.80 -16.46
C SER A 552 -13.09 -12.94 -15.76
N THR A 553 -14.39 -12.74 -15.58
CA THR A 553 -15.36 -13.76 -15.15
C THR A 553 -15.85 -14.63 -16.31
N GLN A 554 -15.37 -14.38 -17.53
CA GLN A 554 -15.67 -15.17 -18.72
C GLN A 554 -14.40 -15.83 -19.26
N ILE A 555 -14.57 -16.88 -20.07
CA ILE A 555 -13.46 -17.47 -20.82
C ILE A 555 -12.89 -16.42 -21.78
N GLN A 556 -11.56 -16.36 -21.86
CA GLN A 556 -10.85 -15.40 -22.69
C GLN A 556 -9.79 -16.09 -23.54
N THR A 557 -9.72 -15.73 -24.83
CA THR A 557 -8.66 -16.17 -25.73
C THR A 557 -7.65 -15.05 -25.93
N TYR A 558 -6.39 -15.30 -25.56
CA TYR A 558 -5.29 -14.36 -25.74
C TYR A 558 -4.41 -14.79 -26.90
N HIS A 559 -4.14 -13.85 -27.80
CA HIS A 559 -3.26 -13.98 -28.96
C HIS A 559 -1.88 -13.44 -28.59
N LEU A 560 -0.88 -14.31 -28.59
CA LEU A 560 0.49 -14.00 -28.19
C LEU A 560 1.38 -13.94 -29.42
N GLU A 561 2.04 -12.81 -29.63
CA GLU A 561 2.96 -12.60 -30.75
C GLU A 561 4.29 -12.04 -30.22
N PRO A 562 5.26 -12.91 -29.90
CA PRO A 562 6.61 -12.47 -29.56
C PRO A 562 7.36 -11.93 -30.79
N SER A 563 8.21 -10.94 -30.58
CA SER A 563 9.03 -10.33 -31.64
C SER A 563 10.32 -9.76 -31.06
N GLY A 564 11.43 -9.86 -31.79
CA GLY A 564 12.72 -9.30 -31.38
C GLY A 564 13.71 -9.36 -32.54
N GLU A 565 14.61 -8.38 -32.65
CA GLU A 565 15.55 -8.33 -33.76
C GLU A 565 16.53 -9.50 -33.71
N GLY A 566 16.53 -10.32 -34.76
CA GLY A 566 17.42 -11.48 -34.86
C GLY A 566 17.06 -12.65 -33.93
N LEU A 567 15.91 -12.58 -33.26
CA LEU A 567 15.35 -13.66 -32.45
C LEU A 567 14.23 -14.38 -33.21
N GLU A 568 14.22 -15.70 -33.10
CA GLU A 568 13.19 -16.56 -33.68
C GLU A 568 12.43 -17.26 -32.55
N PHE A 569 11.10 -17.15 -32.57
CA PHE A 569 10.23 -17.71 -31.54
C PHE A 569 9.37 -18.83 -32.12
N LEU A 570 9.28 -19.94 -31.38
CA LEU A 570 8.49 -21.11 -31.73
C LEU A 570 7.50 -21.46 -30.61
N PRO A 571 6.19 -21.46 -30.89
CA PRO A 571 5.57 -20.98 -32.13
C PRO A 571 5.69 -19.44 -32.27
N PRO A 572 5.66 -18.89 -33.50
CA PRO A 572 5.76 -17.45 -33.73
C PRO A 572 4.48 -16.68 -33.31
N LYS A 573 3.36 -17.41 -33.21
CA LYS A 573 2.08 -16.94 -32.69
C LYS A 573 1.41 -18.06 -31.91
N THR A 574 0.79 -17.75 -30.79
CA THR A 574 0.04 -18.72 -29.98
C THR A 574 -1.28 -18.13 -29.52
N ASP A 575 -2.34 -18.92 -29.63
CA ASP A 575 -3.63 -18.60 -29.03
C ASP A 575 -3.82 -19.45 -27.78
N VAL A 576 -4.21 -18.83 -26.67
CA VAL A 576 -4.48 -19.52 -25.42
C VAL A 576 -5.84 -19.12 -24.86
N SER A 577 -6.74 -20.09 -24.74
CA SER A 577 -8.03 -19.91 -24.07
C SER A 577 -7.91 -20.25 -22.58
N ILE A 578 -8.27 -19.28 -21.73
CA ILE A 578 -8.12 -19.35 -20.29
C ILE A 578 -9.50 -19.19 -19.64
N GLY A 579 -9.81 -20.07 -18.69
CA GLY A 579 -11.07 -20.04 -17.96
C GLY A 579 -11.25 -18.77 -17.11
N PRO A 580 -12.47 -18.51 -16.60
CA PRO A 580 -12.74 -17.39 -15.71
C PRO A 580 -11.80 -17.38 -14.51
N THR A 581 -11.09 -16.27 -14.29
CA THR A 581 -10.18 -16.10 -13.15
C THR A 581 -9.00 -17.08 -13.05
N ASP A 582 -8.87 -17.98 -14.03
CA ASP A 582 -7.84 -19.01 -14.11
C ASP A 582 -6.51 -18.44 -14.61
N GLU A 583 -5.45 -19.21 -14.40
CA GLU A 583 -4.10 -18.94 -14.88
C GLU A 583 -3.63 -20.08 -15.78
N ARG A 584 -2.97 -19.75 -16.89
CA ARG A 584 -2.34 -20.71 -17.80
C ARG A 584 -0.89 -20.33 -18.06
N ARG A 585 -0.04 -21.34 -18.10
CA ARG A 585 1.35 -21.24 -18.53
C ARG A 585 1.42 -21.49 -20.03
N VAL A 586 2.16 -20.64 -20.73
CA VAL A 586 2.48 -20.78 -22.15
C VAL A 586 3.99 -20.85 -22.28
N GLU A 587 4.46 -21.86 -23.01
CA GLU A 587 5.88 -22.02 -23.31
C GLU A 587 6.15 -21.54 -24.74
N LEU A 588 7.11 -20.64 -24.88
CA LEU A 588 7.67 -20.22 -26.16
C LEU A 588 9.13 -20.61 -26.19
N ARG A 589 9.57 -21.29 -27.25
CA ARG A 589 11.00 -21.52 -27.45
C ARG A 589 11.61 -20.38 -28.24
N VAL A 590 12.75 -19.86 -27.80
CA VAL A 590 13.46 -18.78 -28.49
C VAL A 590 14.83 -19.27 -28.97
N PHE A 591 15.23 -18.85 -30.16
CA PHE A 591 16.54 -19.06 -30.76
C PHE A 591 17.12 -17.72 -31.22
N ALA A 592 18.44 -17.60 -31.23
CA ALA A 592 19.12 -16.44 -31.78
C ALA A 592 19.78 -16.78 -33.10
N ARG A 593 19.73 -15.86 -34.07
CA ARG A 593 20.56 -15.95 -35.28
C ARG A 593 22.04 -16.06 -34.91
N GLU A 594 22.80 -16.72 -35.78
CA GLU A 594 24.23 -16.91 -35.59
C GLU A 594 24.97 -15.56 -35.45
N GLY A 595 25.92 -15.49 -34.51
CA GLY A 595 26.70 -14.29 -34.22
C GLY A 595 26.07 -13.31 -33.23
N LEU A 596 24.81 -13.51 -32.81
CA LEU A 596 24.22 -12.72 -31.72
C LEU A 596 24.76 -13.14 -30.36
N ALA A 597 25.01 -12.16 -29.50
CA ALA A 597 25.51 -12.33 -28.14
C ALA A 597 24.99 -11.23 -27.20
N GLY A 598 25.13 -11.41 -25.89
CA GLY A 598 24.82 -10.39 -24.88
C GLY A 598 23.31 -10.19 -24.66
N LEU A 599 22.96 -9.03 -24.10
CA LEU A 599 21.57 -8.62 -23.85
C LEU A 599 20.86 -8.25 -25.16
N ARG A 600 19.62 -8.69 -25.32
CA ARG A 600 18.76 -8.42 -26.47
C ARG A 600 17.37 -8.01 -26.03
N ASP A 601 16.81 -7.05 -26.75
CA ASP A 601 15.45 -6.60 -26.55
C ASP A 601 14.49 -7.44 -27.36
N TRP A 602 13.36 -7.76 -26.74
CA TRP A 602 12.23 -8.36 -27.42
C TRP A 602 10.94 -7.86 -26.80
N ASN A 603 9.84 -8.13 -27.48
CA ASN A 603 8.54 -7.62 -27.08
C ASN A 603 7.48 -8.69 -27.31
N LEU A 604 6.66 -8.90 -26.28
CA LEU A 604 5.50 -9.76 -26.33
C LEU A 604 4.25 -8.91 -26.58
N LYS A 605 3.66 -9.03 -27.76
CA LYS A 605 2.34 -8.46 -28.02
C LYS A 605 1.28 -9.45 -27.58
N ILE A 606 0.27 -8.96 -26.87
CA ILE A 606 -0.83 -9.74 -26.32
C ILE A 606 -2.12 -9.08 -26.76
N GLY A 607 -2.83 -9.74 -27.68
CA GLY A 607 -4.11 -9.30 -28.20
C GLY A 607 -5.26 -10.09 -27.59
N ASN A 608 -6.29 -9.41 -27.12
CA ASN A 608 -7.60 -10.00 -26.84
C ASN A 608 -8.63 -8.85 -26.90
N GLY A 609 -8.93 -8.38 -28.11
CA GLY A 609 -9.69 -7.15 -28.37
C GLY A 609 -8.87 -5.85 -28.18
N ALA A 610 -8.12 -5.71 -27.08
CA ALA A 610 -7.12 -4.66 -26.88
C ALA A 610 -5.71 -5.25 -26.98
N THR A 611 -4.75 -4.46 -27.49
CA THR A 611 -3.36 -4.89 -27.66
C THR A 611 -2.50 -4.33 -26.53
N LEU A 612 -1.94 -5.23 -25.71
CA LEU A 612 -0.88 -4.92 -24.76
C LEU A 612 0.47 -5.25 -25.41
N SER A 613 1.47 -4.41 -25.17
CA SER A 613 2.85 -4.64 -25.61
C SER A 613 3.74 -4.63 -24.38
N MET A 614 4.46 -5.73 -24.15
CA MET A 614 5.36 -5.87 -23.02
C MET A 614 6.81 -5.95 -23.52
N PRO A 615 7.64 -4.93 -23.28
CA PRO A 615 9.06 -5.04 -23.50
C PRO A 615 9.64 -6.08 -22.53
N MET A 616 10.64 -6.81 -22.99
CA MET A 616 11.34 -7.83 -22.23
C MET A 616 12.79 -7.89 -22.71
N HIS A 617 13.65 -8.45 -21.87
CA HIS A 617 15.05 -8.65 -22.18
C HIS A 617 15.40 -10.14 -22.23
N LEU A 618 16.41 -10.45 -23.04
CA LEU A 618 16.94 -11.80 -23.23
C LEU A 618 18.47 -11.75 -23.23
N VAL A 619 19.10 -12.45 -22.31
CA VAL A 619 20.56 -12.63 -22.28
C VAL A 619 20.93 -13.92 -23.00
N LEU A 620 21.73 -13.78 -24.06
CA LEU A 620 22.27 -14.91 -24.80
C LEU A 620 23.55 -15.40 -24.15
N LEU A 621 23.49 -16.58 -23.52
CA LEU A 621 24.56 -17.20 -22.75
C LEU A 621 25.02 -18.52 -23.41
N PRO A 622 26.11 -18.52 -24.19
CA PRO A 622 26.66 -19.75 -24.76
C PRO A 622 27.12 -20.74 -23.68
N ARG A 623 26.86 -22.03 -23.91
CA ARG A 623 27.38 -23.12 -23.06
C ARG A 623 28.87 -22.97 -22.74
N GLY A 624 29.19 -23.08 -21.46
CA GLY A 624 30.56 -23.07 -20.93
C GLY A 624 31.23 -21.69 -20.92
N GLN A 625 30.52 -20.63 -21.32
CA GLN A 625 31.02 -19.26 -21.27
C GLN A 625 30.44 -18.48 -20.09
N THR A 626 31.09 -17.36 -19.81
CA THR A 626 30.57 -16.30 -18.96
C THR A 626 30.24 -15.11 -19.86
N VAL A 627 29.09 -14.49 -19.65
CA VAL A 627 28.70 -13.28 -20.38
C VAL A 627 28.67 -12.10 -19.42
N CYS A 628 29.27 -11.01 -19.84
CA CYS A 628 29.14 -9.70 -19.21
C CYS A 628 28.02 -8.92 -19.89
N TRP A 629 27.12 -8.35 -19.10
CA TRP A 629 26.04 -7.48 -19.58
C TRP A 629 25.65 -6.48 -18.51
N THR A 630 24.91 -5.45 -18.91
CA THR A 630 24.50 -4.36 -18.02
C THR A 630 23.02 -4.06 -18.20
N ALA A 631 22.31 -3.80 -17.10
CA ALA A 631 20.93 -3.35 -17.09
C ALA A 631 20.64 -2.66 -15.76
N ASP A 632 19.67 -1.74 -15.75
CA ASP A 632 19.12 -1.15 -14.53
C ASP A 632 18.14 -2.17 -13.91
N LEU A 633 18.59 -2.95 -12.94
CA LEU A 633 17.83 -4.08 -12.39
C LEU A 633 16.87 -3.65 -11.28
N ASP A 634 17.15 -2.54 -10.62
CA ASP A 634 16.32 -2.01 -9.53
C ASP A 634 15.49 -0.78 -9.93
N GLY A 635 15.73 -0.20 -11.10
CA GLY A 635 14.98 0.93 -11.64
C GLY A 635 15.40 2.27 -11.05
N ASP A 636 16.63 2.43 -10.59
CA ASP A 636 17.14 3.72 -10.07
C ASP A 636 17.77 4.63 -11.15
N GLY A 637 17.87 4.15 -12.40
CA GLY A 637 18.44 4.84 -13.54
C GLY A 637 19.95 4.60 -13.75
N ALA A 638 20.62 3.87 -12.86
CA ALA A 638 22.00 3.45 -13.00
C ALA A 638 22.07 1.96 -13.37
N PRO A 639 22.77 1.57 -14.45
CA PRO A 639 22.88 0.16 -14.80
C PRO A 639 23.86 -0.57 -13.86
N GLU A 640 23.45 -1.75 -13.39
CA GLU A 640 24.33 -2.73 -12.78
C GLU A 640 25.22 -3.41 -13.83
N TRP A 641 26.35 -3.95 -13.38
CA TRP A 641 27.25 -4.80 -14.15
C TRP A 641 27.10 -6.25 -13.72
N ILE A 642 26.82 -7.15 -14.67
CA ILE A 642 26.49 -8.54 -14.39
C ILE A 642 27.51 -9.46 -15.06
N LEU A 643 28.01 -10.42 -14.28
CA LEU A 643 28.69 -11.62 -14.80
C LEU A 643 27.72 -12.80 -14.66
N GLU A 644 27.38 -13.40 -15.80
CA GLU A 644 26.42 -14.51 -15.88
C GLU A 644 27.10 -15.76 -16.43
N SER A 645 26.98 -16.88 -15.71
CA SER A 645 27.33 -18.22 -16.18
C SER A 645 26.11 -19.14 -16.22
N ALA A 646 26.30 -20.38 -16.66
CA ALA A 646 25.22 -21.38 -16.65
C ALA A 646 24.69 -21.68 -15.24
N LYS A 647 25.53 -21.51 -14.20
CA LYS A 647 25.23 -21.90 -12.82
C LYS A 647 25.04 -20.73 -11.87
N VAL A 648 25.72 -19.61 -12.13
CA VAL A 648 25.83 -18.52 -11.17
C VAL A 648 25.66 -17.16 -11.84
N ARG A 649 25.05 -16.22 -11.12
CA ARG A 649 25.01 -14.79 -11.45
C ARG A 649 25.73 -13.99 -10.37
N ALA A 650 26.56 -13.04 -10.78
CA ALA A 650 27.13 -12.03 -9.88
C ALA A 650 26.80 -10.62 -10.41
N VAL A 651 26.25 -9.75 -9.55
CA VAL A 651 25.80 -8.39 -9.91
C VAL A 651 26.57 -7.34 -9.12
N PHE A 652 27.00 -6.26 -9.77
CA PHE A 652 27.83 -5.22 -9.18
C PHE A 652 27.30 -3.82 -9.50
N SER A 653 27.26 -2.94 -8.49
CA SER A 653 26.91 -1.52 -8.66
C SER A 653 28.18 -0.68 -8.87
N ALA A 654 28.24 0.06 -9.99
CA ALA A 654 29.33 0.99 -10.26
C ALA A 654 29.23 2.27 -9.40
N GLN A 655 28.02 2.72 -9.10
CA GLN A 655 27.77 3.95 -8.36
C GLN A 655 27.97 3.78 -6.84
N ASP A 656 27.81 2.55 -6.32
CA ASP A 656 28.10 2.18 -4.92
C ASP A 656 29.50 1.60 -4.72
N GLY A 657 30.47 2.14 -5.46
CA GLY A 657 31.88 1.82 -5.26
C GLY A 657 32.31 0.42 -5.66
N GLY A 658 31.61 -0.21 -6.61
CA GLY A 658 31.86 -1.59 -7.01
C GLY A 658 31.30 -2.60 -6.02
N ARG A 659 30.23 -2.22 -5.29
CA ARG A 659 29.52 -3.10 -4.36
C ARG A 659 29.02 -4.34 -5.09
N TRP A 660 29.27 -5.50 -4.50
CA TRP A 660 28.74 -6.77 -4.97
C TRP A 660 27.34 -6.96 -4.37
N MET A 661 26.32 -6.94 -5.23
CA MET A 661 24.90 -6.81 -4.86
C MET A 661 24.21 -8.16 -4.72
N ASP A 662 24.49 -9.06 -5.65
CA ASP A 662 23.85 -10.38 -5.74
C ASP A 662 24.89 -11.44 -6.15
N PHE A 663 24.83 -12.61 -5.51
CA PHE A 663 25.55 -13.82 -5.87
C PHE A 663 24.62 -15.03 -5.80
N THR A 664 23.98 -15.31 -6.93
CA THR A 664 22.86 -16.25 -6.99
C THR A 664 23.26 -17.57 -7.65
N TRP A 665 22.93 -18.67 -6.98
CA TRP A 665 22.86 -20.01 -7.57
C TRP A 665 21.57 -20.17 -8.36
N LYS A 666 21.68 -20.36 -9.67
CA LYS A 666 20.55 -20.27 -10.60
C LYS A 666 19.56 -21.42 -10.51
N ASP A 667 20.01 -22.63 -10.16
CA ASP A 667 19.12 -23.80 -10.14
C ASP A 667 18.05 -23.70 -9.04
N THR A 668 18.36 -23.03 -7.93
CA THR A 668 17.44 -22.86 -6.77
C THR A 668 17.06 -21.40 -6.52
N ASN A 669 17.47 -20.48 -7.41
CA ASN A 669 17.32 -19.03 -7.24
C ASN A 669 17.74 -18.55 -5.84
N THR A 670 18.91 -18.99 -5.36
CA THR A 670 19.36 -18.73 -3.99
C THR A 670 20.55 -17.78 -3.99
N ASN A 671 20.37 -16.58 -3.45
CA ASN A 671 21.44 -15.63 -3.20
C ASN A 671 22.25 -16.02 -1.95
N PHE A 672 23.54 -15.71 -1.94
CA PHE A 672 24.49 -15.97 -0.85
C PHE A 672 25.12 -14.70 -0.24
N LEU A 673 24.67 -13.52 -0.67
CA LEU A 673 25.11 -12.26 -0.07
C LEU A 673 24.21 -11.83 1.10
N PRO A 674 24.71 -10.98 2.03
CA PRO A 674 23.86 -10.27 2.98
C PRO A 674 23.02 -9.19 2.28
N GLU A 675 22.03 -8.63 2.97
CA GLU A 675 21.12 -7.60 2.42
C GLU A 675 21.83 -6.32 1.94
N THR A 676 22.97 -6.01 2.55
CA THR A 676 23.81 -4.88 2.14
C THR A 676 24.71 -5.19 0.95
N GLY A 677 24.74 -6.44 0.48
CA GLY A 677 25.80 -6.92 -0.41
C GLY A 677 27.19 -6.84 0.25
N VAL A 678 28.25 -7.01 -0.55
CA VAL A 678 29.65 -6.82 -0.13
C VAL A 678 30.13 -5.45 -0.61
N PHE A 679 30.13 -4.50 0.32
CA PHE A 679 30.54 -3.12 0.07
C PHE A 679 32.06 -2.98 0.02
N ALA A 680 32.56 -2.28 -1.00
CA ALA A 680 34.00 -2.08 -1.19
C ALA A 680 34.48 -0.71 -0.68
N GLN A 681 33.89 0.38 -1.17
CA GLN A 681 34.21 1.75 -0.80
C GLN A 681 33.04 2.67 -1.13
N ALA A 682 32.96 3.84 -0.48
CA ALA A 682 32.01 4.88 -0.85
C ALA A 682 32.38 5.62 -2.15
N GLY A 683 31.36 6.03 -2.90
CA GLY A 683 31.48 6.81 -4.14
C GLY A 683 31.61 5.93 -5.39
N PRO A 684 31.42 6.51 -6.58
CA PRO A 684 31.42 5.76 -7.83
C PRO A 684 32.80 5.20 -8.17
N VAL A 685 32.83 4.09 -8.91
CA VAL A 685 34.02 3.54 -9.57
C VAL A 685 33.83 3.45 -11.07
N GLU A 686 34.93 3.54 -11.80
CA GLU A 686 34.94 3.21 -13.22
C GLU A 686 34.92 1.69 -13.38
N VAL A 687 34.05 1.19 -14.26
CA VAL A 687 33.98 -0.23 -14.60
C VAL A 687 34.21 -0.40 -16.08
N ARG A 688 35.11 -1.31 -16.45
CA ARG A 688 35.32 -1.72 -17.83
C ARG A 688 35.24 -3.23 -17.95
N GLN A 689 34.58 -3.69 -19.00
CA GLN A 689 34.68 -5.10 -19.40
C GLN A 689 36.06 -5.35 -20.02
N ASN A 690 36.73 -6.41 -19.58
CA ASN A 690 37.97 -6.92 -20.18
C ASN A 690 37.82 -8.43 -20.44
N GLY A 691 37.38 -8.78 -21.65
CA GLY A 691 37.01 -10.16 -21.98
C GLY A 691 35.84 -10.65 -21.11
N ASP A 692 36.08 -11.74 -20.37
CA ASP A 692 35.11 -12.38 -19.46
C ASP A 692 35.22 -11.86 -18.02
N ALA A 693 35.99 -10.79 -17.81
CA ALA A 693 36.21 -10.17 -16.52
C ALA A 693 35.68 -8.72 -16.49
N LEU A 694 35.36 -8.27 -15.27
CA LEU A 694 35.10 -6.88 -14.96
C LEU A 694 36.29 -6.27 -14.25
N GLU A 695 36.74 -5.11 -14.71
CA GLU A 695 37.76 -4.33 -14.03
C GLU A 695 37.18 -3.05 -13.46
N PHE A 696 37.30 -2.92 -12.15
CA PHE A 696 36.84 -1.79 -11.36
C PHE A 696 38.05 -0.93 -10.98
N THR A 697 37.97 0.38 -11.20
CA THR A 697 38.97 1.36 -10.77
C THR A 697 38.34 2.32 -9.76
N GLY A 698 38.74 2.17 -8.50
CA GLY A 698 38.33 3.05 -7.40
C GLY A 698 39.48 3.91 -6.88
N LYS A 699 39.21 4.67 -5.82
CA LYS A 699 40.20 5.61 -5.26
C LYS A 699 41.33 4.85 -4.56
N GLY A 700 42.44 4.63 -5.28
CA GLY A 700 43.65 3.98 -4.77
C GLY A 700 43.66 2.46 -4.88
N TRP A 701 42.74 1.86 -5.65
CA TRP A 701 42.72 0.42 -5.92
C TRP A 701 42.16 0.11 -7.32
N LYS A 702 42.63 -0.99 -7.89
CA LYS A 702 42.04 -1.63 -9.08
C LYS A 702 41.66 -3.06 -8.72
N ARG A 703 40.48 -3.50 -9.12
CA ARG A 703 39.98 -4.86 -8.86
C ARG A 703 39.55 -5.52 -10.15
N THR A 704 39.99 -6.74 -10.37
CA THR A 704 39.52 -7.59 -11.44
C THR A 704 38.63 -8.67 -10.85
N VAL A 705 37.43 -8.82 -11.40
CA VAL A 705 36.47 -9.85 -11.02
C VAL A 705 36.24 -10.74 -12.22
N THR A 706 36.46 -12.05 -12.06
CA THR A 706 36.29 -13.04 -13.12
C THR A 706 35.37 -14.15 -12.64
N LEU A 707 34.36 -14.51 -13.43
CA LEU A 707 33.49 -15.64 -13.15
C LEU A 707 33.84 -16.80 -14.10
N LYS A 708 34.13 -17.98 -13.56
CA LYS A 708 34.36 -19.22 -14.33
C LYS A 708 33.51 -20.34 -13.76
N GLY A 709 32.50 -20.79 -14.53
CA GLY A 709 31.56 -21.79 -14.06
C GLY A 709 30.81 -21.29 -12.82
N ASN A 710 31.08 -21.88 -11.67
CA ASN A 710 30.48 -21.54 -10.38
C ASN A 710 31.43 -20.77 -9.43
N ALA A 711 32.65 -20.43 -9.88
CA ALA A 711 33.65 -19.77 -9.06
C ALA A 711 33.86 -18.32 -9.50
N LEU A 712 33.66 -17.38 -8.57
CA LEU A 712 33.97 -15.97 -8.73
C LEU A 712 35.35 -15.68 -8.10
N THR A 713 36.31 -15.26 -8.92
CA THR A 713 37.63 -14.82 -8.46
C THR A 713 37.69 -13.30 -8.40
N VAL A 714 38.14 -12.78 -7.26
CA VAL A 714 38.36 -11.35 -7.02
C VAL A 714 39.84 -11.12 -6.76
N GLU A 715 40.47 -10.29 -7.58
CA GLU A 715 41.87 -9.88 -7.47
C GLU A 715 41.94 -8.36 -7.34
N GLN A 716 42.76 -7.83 -6.43
CA GLN A 716 42.88 -6.39 -6.20
C GLN A 716 44.35 -5.95 -6.14
N SER A 717 44.64 -4.74 -6.62
CA SER A 717 46.00 -4.17 -6.61
C SER A 717 46.53 -3.85 -5.20
N THR A 718 45.65 -3.86 -4.20
CA THR A 718 45.92 -3.67 -2.78
C THR A 718 45.33 -4.86 -2.01
N PRO A 719 45.70 -5.08 -0.74
CA PRO A 719 45.04 -6.10 0.08
C PRO A 719 43.52 -5.94 0.06
N LEU A 720 42.80 -7.05 -0.10
CA LEU A 720 41.35 -7.07 -0.07
C LEU A 720 40.85 -6.64 1.31
N PRO A 721 39.66 -6.01 1.40
CA PRO A 721 39.00 -5.75 2.67
C PRO A 721 38.84 -7.02 3.51
N GLN A 722 38.57 -6.84 4.81
CA GLN A 722 38.28 -7.96 5.71
C GLN A 722 37.17 -8.86 5.09
N GLN A 723 37.34 -10.17 5.20
CA GLN A 723 36.37 -11.12 4.67
C GLN A 723 35.05 -10.98 5.43
N VAL A 724 34.00 -10.59 4.72
CA VAL A 724 32.64 -10.49 5.28
C VAL A 724 31.84 -11.77 5.05
N LEU A 725 32.08 -12.48 3.94
CA LEU A 725 31.38 -13.73 3.64
C LEU A 725 32.06 -14.91 4.32
N THR A 726 31.32 -15.64 5.13
CA THR A 726 31.79 -16.90 5.73
C THR A 726 31.26 -18.09 4.93
N PRO A 727 31.99 -19.22 4.87
CA PRO A 727 31.45 -20.45 4.32
C PRO A 727 30.12 -20.81 4.98
N GLU A 728 29.12 -21.09 4.17
CA GLU A 728 27.77 -21.42 4.64
C GLU A 728 27.07 -22.37 3.67
N LYS A 729 25.98 -22.99 4.12
CA LYS A 729 25.15 -23.87 3.31
C LYS A 729 23.69 -23.43 3.36
N ARG A 730 23.07 -23.27 2.20
CA ARG A 730 21.64 -22.94 2.05
C ARG A 730 21.00 -24.00 1.17
N GLY A 731 20.15 -24.84 1.76
CA GLY A 731 19.54 -25.97 1.07
C GLY A 731 20.59 -26.98 0.60
N SER A 732 20.58 -27.31 -0.70
CA SER A 732 21.55 -28.21 -1.33
C SER A 732 22.87 -27.55 -1.71
N THR A 733 22.93 -26.21 -1.73
CA THR A 733 24.07 -25.46 -2.25
C THR A 733 24.90 -24.86 -1.10
N SER A 734 26.21 -24.85 -1.28
CA SER A 734 27.18 -24.33 -0.32
C SER A 734 28.04 -23.23 -0.93
N LEU A 735 28.32 -22.20 -0.13
CA LEU A 735 29.32 -21.18 -0.41
C LEU A 735 30.64 -21.60 0.24
N THR A 736 31.69 -21.72 -0.55
CA THR A 736 33.06 -21.84 -0.06
C THR A 736 33.84 -20.57 -0.37
N VAL A 737 34.79 -20.25 0.52
CA VAL A 737 35.63 -19.06 0.42
C VAL A 737 37.08 -19.49 0.58
N ASP A 738 37.89 -19.24 -0.43
CA ASP A 738 39.34 -19.39 -0.39
C ASP A 738 40.02 -18.02 -0.53
N ARG A 739 41.08 -17.80 0.25
CA ARG A 739 41.89 -16.57 0.23
C ARG A 739 43.37 -16.92 0.08
N PRO A 740 43.82 -17.29 -1.14
CA PRO A 740 45.18 -17.77 -1.36
C PRO A 740 46.25 -16.70 -1.12
N THR A 741 45.90 -15.41 -1.27
CA THR A 741 46.80 -14.28 -0.96
C THR A 741 46.01 -13.13 -0.33
N ALA A 742 46.71 -12.14 0.24
CA ALA A 742 46.07 -10.93 0.78
C ALA A 742 45.30 -10.12 -0.28
N SER A 743 45.64 -10.27 -1.56
CA SER A 743 45.07 -9.53 -2.70
C SER A 743 44.12 -10.36 -3.56
N ARG A 744 43.87 -11.63 -3.20
CA ARG A 744 43.06 -12.55 -4.01
C ARG A 744 42.12 -13.39 -3.15
N ALA A 745 40.86 -13.48 -3.59
CA ALA A 745 39.85 -14.36 -3.01
C ALA A 745 39.09 -15.10 -4.11
N VAL A 746 38.65 -16.33 -3.80
CA VAL A 746 37.81 -17.16 -4.66
C VAL A 746 36.57 -17.57 -3.88
N TYR A 747 35.40 -17.34 -4.47
CA TYR A 747 34.09 -17.66 -3.92
C TYR A 747 33.42 -18.68 -4.83
N THR A 748 33.07 -19.85 -4.32
CA THR A 748 32.50 -20.94 -5.13
C THR A 748 31.14 -21.35 -4.58
N LEU A 749 30.16 -21.53 -5.46
CA LEU A 749 28.85 -22.10 -5.13
C LEU A 749 28.75 -23.54 -5.64
N GLU A 750 28.53 -24.52 -4.76
CA GLU A 750 28.50 -25.95 -5.13
C GLU A 750 27.47 -26.78 -4.38
#